data_AF-A0A8J9Z6I1-F1
#
_entry.id   AF-A0A8J9Z6I1-F1
#
_cell.length_a   1.000
_cell.length_b   1.000
_cell.length_c   1.000
_cell.angle_alpha   90.00
_cell.angle_beta   90.00
_cell.angle_gamma   90.00
#
_symmetry.space_group_name_H-M   'P 1'
#
loop_
_entity.id
_entity.type
_entity.pdbx_description
1 polymer ?
#
loop_
_entity_poly.entity_id
_entity_poly.type
_entity_poly.pdbx_seq_one_letter_code
_entity_poly.pdbx_strand_id
1 'polypeptide(L)'
;MDDLREFTSGGASAIQFQDELKAVPKARLLETFQELGLDQIRIPNGHLLAAKVDCGFNYNQIRKLRRWLKKYGVAVESEKVSRQVAKGLLSNITINAECLPFTVKTPNGTKVELLPCAYLESLTTAIFDNLSRSASSGKLTWHKDSIWEEEVWVKILGDHGGGSFKMAFQPLNKLHPNSKSNTIVCSVFEAKDNRENVTTGTKRYAEEIKELQVTKWKSPDDTSYSIRVFASSDYALLSLWYGISGACGVHPCLWCEETKTGIRQPKSERQTCSKRTLDSLYSDHKRFLEQGQGNIKKAKNFKNVIAPPMFDIPLNQVCVPGLHISLGLFHKFFKLLEAELQDLDIILANHLTTHILLDEEVDAAEVMMDPTLHGLTKYVEAADQARILEAEAAALTEEIESCENDLTWIFYQEEDDFDEDEEDDVPIALLQQNAVELEEDIKCFLEKKDKLLRKAQDIRSANKITVAEGPLSKQLDMVLKKHNVKRQAYHSQSFIGNHVQAMLKDKPIEDMTTIIVAIVNELVDSYDFPLGMRERAKCLQQKYEKLFKLFAACHKLYSHARPMKEEEIRELDEAIKSLMAFYRETFPTCTIPVKMHMLEDHVAEWIREWGFGLGFHGEQGIEEIHAELNNIGRTTWGIANKTKRLQSLLYNHLIAVSPDHKGGVPAPEKRTKKD
;
A
#
# COMPACT_ATOMS: atom_id res chain seq x y z
N MET A 1 26.86 58.71 -29.03
CA MET A 1 25.62 58.30 -29.72
C MET A 1 24.44 58.32 -28.76
N ASP A 2 24.62 57.90 -27.51
CA ASP A 2 23.55 57.90 -26.52
C ASP A 2 23.05 59.32 -26.15
N ASP A 3 23.94 60.30 -26.00
CA ASP A 3 23.54 61.72 -25.81
C ASP A 3 22.73 62.29 -26.99
N LEU A 4 23.00 61.80 -28.22
CA LEU A 4 22.28 62.23 -29.41
C LEU A 4 20.87 61.60 -29.46
N ARG A 5 20.75 60.32 -29.04
CA ARG A 5 19.48 59.60 -28.97
C ARG A 5 18.57 60.11 -27.87
N GLU A 6 19.14 60.44 -26.71
CA GLU A 6 18.38 61.01 -25.61
C GLU A 6 17.78 62.37 -25.98
N PHE A 7 18.54 63.16 -26.75
CA PHE A 7 18.10 64.43 -27.30
C PHE A 7 17.03 64.29 -28.41
N THR A 8 17.16 63.33 -29.33
CA THR A 8 16.19 63.13 -30.43
C THR A 8 14.91 62.41 -30.01
N SER A 9 14.98 61.56 -28.99
CA SER A 9 13.84 60.77 -28.49
C SER A 9 12.97 61.52 -27.49
N GLY A 10 13.38 62.70 -27.04
CA GLY A 10 12.71 63.43 -25.96
C GLY A 10 12.68 62.66 -24.63
N GLY A 11 13.72 61.88 -24.33
CA GLY A 11 13.81 61.05 -23.13
C GLY A 11 13.27 59.61 -23.28
N ALA A 12 12.75 59.23 -24.45
CA ALA A 12 12.26 57.87 -24.74
C ALA A 12 13.27 57.01 -25.54
N SER A 13 14.55 57.11 -25.19
CA SER A 13 15.67 56.54 -25.97
C SER A 13 15.55 55.03 -26.18
N ALA A 14 15.01 54.30 -25.20
CA ALA A 14 14.78 52.86 -25.31
C ALA A 14 13.72 52.47 -26.35
N ILE A 15 12.65 53.26 -26.48
CA ILE A 15 11.57 53.02 -27.44
C ILE A 15 12.05 53.35 -28.86
N GLN A 16 12.73 54.49 -29.02
CA GLN A 16 13.35 54.86 -30.29
C GLN A 16 14.36 53.79 -30.75
N PHE A 17 15.20 53.28 -29.85
CA PHE A 17 16.13 52.20 -30.17
C PHE A 17 15.44 50.90 -30.59
N GLN A 18 14.31 50.57 -29.94
CA GLN A 18 13.53 49.38 -30.28
C GLN A 18 12.89 49.48 -31.67
N ASP A 19 12.43 50.66 -32.06
CA ASP A 19 11.86 50.91 -33.38
C ASP A 19 12.95 51.01 -34.47
N GLU A 20 14.12 51.58 -34.16
CA GLU A 20 15.31 51.53 -35.00
C GLU A 20 15.72 50.07 -35.30
N LEU A 21 15.72 49.20 -34.29
CA LEU A 21 16.02 47.76 -34.47
C LEU A 21 14.96 47.03 -35.31
N LYS A 22 13.68 47.40 -35.20
CA LYS A 22 12.60 46.84 -36.05
C LYS A 22 12.71 47.28 -37.50
N ALA A 23 13.24 48.47 -37.76
CA ALA A 23 13.41 49.02 -39.11
C ALA A 23 14.63 48.42 -39.85
N VAL A 24 15.58 47.81 -39.14
CA VAL A 24 16.73 47.15 -39.77
C VAL A 24 16.30 45.81 -40.39
N PRO A 25 16.63 45.55 -41.68
CA PRO A 25 16.34 44.28 -42.31
C PRO A 25 16.94 43.10 -41.53
N LYS A 26 16.14 42.05 -41.31
CA LYS A 26 16.51 40.89 -40.48
C LYS A 26 17.86 40.25 -40.86
N ALA A 27 18.20 40.23 -42.15
CA ALA A 27 19.48 39.72 -42.64
C ALA A 27 20.68 40.55 -42.15
N ARG A 28 20.56 41.88 -42.19
CA ARG A 28 21.59 42.82 -41.72
C ARG A 28 21.71 42.79 -40.20
N LEU A 29 20.60 42.62 -39.49
CA LEU A 29 20.59 42.44 -38.03
C LEU A 29 21.34 41.16 -37.61
N LEU A 30 21.18 40.07 -38.37
CA LEU A 30 21.89 38.80 -38.15
C LEU A 30 23.40 38.92 -38.45
N GLU A 31 23.79 39.63 -39.51
CA GLU A 31 25.20 39.98 -39.78
C GLU A 31 25.79 40.82 -38.64
N THR A 32 25.09 41.88 -38.20
CA THR A 32 25.54 42.70 -37.06
C THR A 32 25.67 41.86 -35.79
N PHE A 33 24.76 40.92 -35.53
CA PHE A 33 24.88 40.02 -34.39
C PHE A 33 26.05 39.04 -34.53
N GLN A 34 26.35 38.54 -35.72
CA GLN A 34 27.55 37.72 -35.98
C GLN A 34 28.84 38.53 -35.82
N GLU A 35 28.87 39.76 -36.33
CA GLU A 35 30.03 40.67 -36.20
C GLU A 35 30.29 41.08 -34.74
N LEU A 36 29.23 41.25 -33.95
CA LEU A 36 29.31 41.57 -32.52
C LEU A 36 29.48 40.33 -31.62
N GLY A 37 29.48 39.11 -32.17
CA GLY A 37 29.52 37.86 -31.39
C GLY A 37 28.29 37.65 -30.49
N LEU A 38 27.17 38.30 -30.83
CA LEU A 38 25.85 38.21 -30.18
C LEU A 38 24.94 37.18 -30.86
N ASP A 39 25.44 36.50 -31.91
CA ASP A 39 24.77 35.41 -32.62
C ASP A 39 24.71 34.11 -31.78
N GLN A 40 25.47 34.04 -30.69
CA GLN A 40 25.56 32.86 -29.85
C GLN A 40 24.63 32.94 -28.63
N ILE A 41 23.57 32.12 -28.63
CA ILE A 41 22.72 31.94 -27.45
C ILE A 41 23.52 31.15 -26.40
N ARG A 42 23.80 31.74 -25.24
CA ARG A 42 24.51 31.05 -24.15
C ARG A 42 23.55 30.62 -23.05
N ILE A 43 23.47 29.31 -22.83
CA ILE A 43 22.78 28.74 -21.67
C ILE A 43 23.67 28.95 -20.42
N PRO A 44 23.10 29.42 -19.28
CA PRO A 44 23.87 29.64 -18.05
C PRO A 44 24.47 28.35 -17.48
N ASN A 45 25.59 28.49 -16.77
CA ASN A 45 26.25 27.36 -16.11
C ASN A 45 25.31 26.70 -15.09
N GLY A 46 25.30 25.37 -15.05
CA GLY A 46 24.46 24.56 -14.18
C GLY A 46 23.27 23.93 -14.91
N HIS A 47 22.80 24.54 -16.00
CA HIS A 47 21.64 24.03 -16.74
C HIS A 47 21.97 22.76 -17.56
N LEU A 48 23.20 22.58 -18.02
CA LEU A 48 23.61 21.31 -18.64
C LEU A 48 23.76 20.20 -17.59
N LEU A 49 24.13 20.56 -16.35
CA LEU A 49 24.10 19.61 -15.23
C LEU A 49 22.65 19.20 -14.90
N ALA A 50 21.70 20.13 -14.91
CA ALA A 50 20.28 19.82 -14.77
C ALA A 50 19.77 18.88 -15.87
N ALA A 51 20.12 19.12 -17.13
CA ALA A 51 19.80 18.18 -18.21
C ALA A 51 20.35 16.76 -17.93
N LYS A 52 21.54 16.65 -17.33
CA LYS A 52 22.11 15.36 -16.95
C LYS A 52 21.28 14.67 -15.86
N VAL A 53 20.95 15.39 -14.81
CA VAL A 53 20.36 14.82 -13.59
C VAL A 53 18.84 14.67 -13.73
N ASP A 54 18.17 15.71 -14.20
CA ASP A 54 16.71 15.81 -14.22
C ASP A 54 16.09 15.15 -15.47
N CYS A 55 16.79 15.19 -16.62
CA CYS A 55 16.36 14.50 -17.85
C CYS A 55 16.98 13.10 -18.00
N GLY A 56 17.84 12.68 -17.08
CA GLY A 56 18.47 11.35 -17.12
C GLY A 56 19.48 11.15 -18.25
N PHE A 57 20.20 12.20 -18.68
CA PHE A 57 21.32 12.01 -19.61
C PHE A 57 22.58 11.51 -18.88
N ASN A 58 23.34 10.62 -19.53
CA ASN A 58 24.71 10.31 -19.11
C ASN A 58 25.72 11.30 -19.73
N TYR A 59 26.96 11.31 -19.23
CA TYR A 59 28.00 12.22 -19.73
C TYR A 59 28.30 12.04 -21.22
N ASN A 60 28.18 10.82 -21.78
CA ASN A 60 28.37 10.59 -23.21
C ASN A 60 27.26 11.26 -24.04
N GLN A 61 26.01 11.15 -23.59
CA GLN A 61 24.86 11.82 -24.21
C GLN A 61 25.00 13.35 -24.11
N ILE A 62 25.40 13.87 -22.94
CA ILE A 62 25.67 15.31 -22.76
C ILE A 62 26.77 15.81 -23.71
N ARG A 63 27.86 15.05 -23.91
CA ARG A 63 28.90 15.42 -24.89
C ARG A 63 28.36 15.47 -26.32
N LYS A 64 27.50 14.53 -26.70
CA LYS A 64 26.83 14.52 -28.02
C LYS A 64 25.89 15.73 -28.15
N LEU A 65 25.03 15.97 -27.15
CA LEU A 65 24.11 17.11 -27.11
C LEU A 65 24.85 18.45 -27.20
N ARG A 66 25.93 18.62 -26.45
CA ARG A 66 26.77 19.83 -26.52
C ARG A 66 27.35 20.07 -27.90
N ARG A 67 27.87 19.03 -28.57
CA ARG A 67 28.37 19.14 -29.95
C ARG A 67 27.25 19.50 -30.92
N TRP A 68 26.06 18.95 -30.72
CA TRP A 68 24.88 19.27 -31.52
C TRP A 68 24.45 20.73 -31.32
N LEU A 69 24.25 21.18 -30.07
CA LEU A 69 23.89 22.57 -29.74
C LEU A 69 24.89 23.59 -30.31
N LYS A 70 26.19 23.29 -30.22
CA LYS A 70 27.25 24.13 -30.78
C LYS A 70 27.09 24.35 -32.30
N LYS A 71 26.59 23.35 -33.04
CA LYS A 71 26.33 23.47 -34.49
C LYS A 71 25.23 24.49 -34.81
N TYR A 72 24.31 24.74 -33.86
CA TYR A 72 23.19 25.65 -34.01
C TYR A 72 23.41 26.98 -33.28
N GLY A 73 24.67 27.36 -33.02
CA GLY A 73 24.97 28.63 -32.35
C GLY A 73 24.55 28.69 -30.88
N VAL A 74 24.31 27.53 -30.23
CA VAL A 74 23.97 27.50 -28.80
C VAL A 74 25.19 27.05 -27.99
N ALA A 75 25.71 27.95 -27.16
CA ALA A 75 26.77 27.67 -26.21
C ALA A 75 26.19 27.17 -24.88
N VAL A 76 26.85 26.15 -24.30
CA VAL A 76 26.55 25.60 -22.98
C VAL A 76 27.86 25.40 -22.21
N GLU A 77 27.79 25.18 -20.91
CA GLU A 77 28.97 24.95 -20.11
C GLU A 77 29.76 23.70 -20.54
N SER A 78 31.05 23.67 -20.19
CA SER A 78 31.87 22.47 -20.40
C SER A 78 31.58 21.41 -19.33
N GLU A 79 31.87 20.14 -19.63
CA GLU A 79 31.75 19.07 -18.62
C GLU A 79 32.58 19.36 -17.37
N LYS A 80 33.77 19.98 -17.52
CA LYS A 80 34.60 20.41 -16.38
C LYS A 80 33.84 21.39 -15.48
N VAL A 81 33.17 22.37 -16.08
CA VAL A 81 32.36 23.35 -15.35
C VAL A 81 31.16 22.67 -14.70
N SER A 82 30.43 21.79 -15.41
CA SER A 82 29.32 21.02 -14.80
C SER A 82 29.78 20.19 -13.59
N ARG A 83 30.98 19.59 -13.65
CA ARG A 83 31.56 18.85 -12.52
C ARG A 83 31.97 19.78 -11.36
N GLN A 84 32.47 20.97 -11.65
CA GLN A 84 32.76 21.98 -10.61
C GLN A 84 31.50 22.46 -9.92
N VAL A 85 30.43 22.74 -10.67
CA VAL A 85 29.11 23.09 -10.12
C VAL A 85 28.60 21.96 -9.23
N ALA A 86 28.62 20.71 -9.71
CA ALA A 86 28.22 19.55 -8.93
C ALA A 86 29.02 19.39 -7.63
N LYS A 87 30.35 19.63 -7.68
CA LYS A 87 31.21 19.61 -6.49
C LYS A 87 30.86 20.72 -5.50
N GLY A 88 30.44 21.89 -5.98
CA GLY A 88 29.97 22.99 -5.13
C GLY A 88 28.63 22.71 -4.44
N LEU A 89 27.71 22.03 -5.13
CA LEU A 89 26.42 21.60 -4.55
C LEU A 89 26.61 20.58 -3.42
N LEU A 90 27.64 19.75 -3.49
CA LEU A 90 27.93 18.69 -2.51
C LEU A 90 29.19 18.96 -1.68
N SER A 91 29.59 20.22 -1.54
CA SER A 91 30.88 20.59 -0.93
C SER A 91 31.04 20.13 0.53
N ASN A 92 29.94 20.05 1.27
CA ASN A 92 29.89 19.68 2.68
C ASN A 92 29.47 18.22 2.90
N ILE A 93 29.28 17.45 1.83
CA ILE A 93 28.75 16.09 1.88
C ILE A 93 29.79 15.10 1.38
N THR A 94 30.21 14.19 2.26
CA THR A 94 31.04 13.03 1.90
C THR A 94 30.17 11.81 1.65
N ILE A 95 30.34 11.18 0.48
CA ILE A 95 29.64 9.95 0.11
C ILE A 95 30.62 8.78 0.15
N ASN A 96 30.35 7.82 1.02
CA ASN A 96 31.08 6.57 1.13
C ASN A 96 30.33 5.44 0.43
N ALA A 97 31.08 4.44 -0.03
CA ALA A 97 30.50 3.21 -0.56
C ALA A 97 31.43 2.03 -0.33
N GLU A 98 30.88 0.95 0.21
CA GLU A 98 31.61 -0.27 0.56
C GLU A 98 30.71 -1.51 0.34
N CYS A 99 31.25 -2.71 0.52
CA CYS A 99 30.44 -3.92 0.60
C CYS A 99 30.22 -4.29 2.07
N LEU A 100 28.97 -4.49 2.46
CA LEU A 100 28.60 -4.85 3.83
C LEU A 100 28.04 -6.27 3.90
N PRO A 101 28.18 -6.97 5.04
CA PRO A 101 27.67 -8.33 5.23
C PRO A 101 26.15 -8.30 5.41
N PHE A 102 25.41 -8.55 4.33
CA PHE A 102 23.96 -8.60 4.33
C PHE A 102 23.44 -10.03 4.27
N THR A 103 22.36 -10.27 4.98
CA THR A 103 21.61 -11.51 5.05
C THR A 103 20.69 -11.63 3.84
N VAL A 104 20.88 -12.69 3.04
CA VAL A 104 20.13 -12.99 1.81
C VAL A 104 19.45 -14.35 1.96
N LYS A 105 18.16 -14.41 1.60
CA LYS A 105 17.42 -15.67 1.54
C LYS A 105 17.71 -16.39 0.22
N THR A 106 18.09 -17.65 0.31
CA THR A 106 18.27 -18.57 -0.81
C THR A 106 17.32 -19.76 -0.67
N PRO A 107 17.11 -20.56 -1.75
CA PRO A 107 16.35 -21.80 -1.65
C PRO A 107 16.88 -22.75 -0.57
N ASN A 108 18.19 -22.73 -0.30
CA ASN A 108 18.86 -23.61 0.66
C ASN A 108 18.95 -22.98 2.08
N GLY A 109 18.21 -21.90 2.33
CA GLY A 109 18.20 -21.20 3.62
C GLY A 109 18.82 -19.80 3.55
N THR A 110 19.22 -19.29 4.71
CA THR A 110 19.72 -17.92 4.87
C THR A 110 21.24 -17.90 4.84
N LYS A 111 21.84 -17.03 4.01
CA LYS A 111 23.30 -16.85 3.93
C LYS A 111 23.67 -15.38 4.06
N VAL A 112 24.91 -15.12 4.46
CA VAL A 112 25.49 -13.77 4.49
C VAL A 112 26.31 -13.56 3.22
N GLU A 113 26.05 -12.47 2.51
CA GLU A 113 26.79 -12.04 1.32
C GLU A 113 27.29 -10.61 1.48
N LEU A 114 28.46 -10.32 0.89
CA LEU A 114 28.96 -8.95 0.78
C LEU A 114 28.27 -8.24 -0.38
N LEU A 115 27.32 -7.34 -0.07
CA LEU A 115 26.56 -6.57 -1.05
C LEU A 115 26.85 -5.06 -0.93
N PRO A 116 26.75 -4.30 -2.03
CA PRO A 116 27.10 -2.88 -2.04
C PRO A 116 26.15 -2.05 -1.16
N CYS A 117 26.73 -1.12 -0.43
CA CYS A 117 26.04 -0.07 0.32
C CYS A 117 26.72 1.28 0.02
N ALA A 118 25.93 2.31 -0.25
CA ALA A 118 26.40 3.69 -0.36
C ALA A 118 25.66 4.56 0.65
N TYR A 119 26.38 5.43 1.34
CA TYR A 119 25.84 6.18 2.46
C TYR A 119 26.59 7.52 2.67
N LEU A 120 25.96 8.45 3.37
CA LEU A 120 26.58 9.71 3.78
C LEU A 120 27.42 9.49 5.04
N GLU A 121 28.60 10.10 5.10
CA GLU A 121 29.49 9.99 6.27
C GLU A 121 28.85 10.55 7.54
N SER A 122 28.16 11.69 7.44
CA SER A 122 27.48 12.38 8.55
C SER A 122 26.07 12.78 8.11
N LEU A 123 25.07 12.29 8.84
CA LEU A 123 23.67 12.65 8.63
C LEU A 123 23.42 14.09 9.09
N THR A 124 24.01 14.49 10.21
CA THR A 124 23.88 15.82 10.82
C THR A 124 24.39 16.90 9.88
N THR A 125 25.58 16.70 9.31
CA THR A 125 26.16 17.64 8.34
C THR A 125 25.29 17.75 7.09
N ALA A 126 24.76 16.64 6.59
CA ALA A 126 23.88 16.65 5.43
C ALA A 126 22.55 17.38 5.69
N ILE A 127 21.96 17.21 6.88
CA ILE A 127 20.75 17.93 7.29
C ILE A 127 21.04 19.43 7.39
N PHE A 128 22.09 19.84 8.10
CA PHE A 128 22.41 21.26 8.27
C PHE A 128 22.79 21.94 6.95
N ASP A 129 23.53 21.26 6.07
CA ASP A 129 23.80 21.79 4.73
C ASP A 129 22.50 21.98 3.93
N ASN A 130 21.58 21.01 3.96
CA ASN A 130 20.30 21.14 3.27
C ASN A 130 19.45 22.28 3.84
N LEU A 131 19.40 22.45 5.16
CA LEU A 131 18.67 23.52 5.82
C LEU A 131 19.25 24.89 5.48
N SER A 132 20.58 25.06 5.59
CA SER A 132 21.27 26.30 5.23
C SER A 132 21.06 26.69 3.77
N ARG A 133 21.18 25.74 2.82
CA ARG A 133 20.90 26.00 1.40
C ARG A 133 19.43 26.31 1.14
N SER A 134 18.52 25.64 1.84
CA SER A 134 17.08 25.92 1.74
C SER A 134 16.74 27.31 2.26
N ALA A 135 17.35 27.74 3.36
CA ALA A 135 17.20 29.08 3.93
C ALA A 135 17.73 30.15 2.96
N SER A 136 18.97 30.00 2.47
CA SER A 136 19.56 30.92 1.49
C SER A 136 18.78 31.00 0.18
N SER A 137 18.05 29.95 -0.18
CA SER A 137 17.21 29.91 -1.39
C SER A 137 15.77 30.37 -1.15
N GLY A 138 15.41 30.81 0.06
CA GLY A 138 14.04 31.22 0.41
C GLY A 138 13.02 30.08 0.33
N LYS A 139 13.44 28.83 0.54
CA LYS A 139 12.60 27.63 0.42
C LYS A 139 12.05 27.12 1.76
N LEU A 140 12.47 27.71 2.87
CA LEU A 140 11.95 27.38 4.20
C LEU A 140 10.62 28.10 4.49
N THR A 141 9.73 27.43 5.23
CA THR A 141 8.45 27.97 5.68
C THR A 141 8.08 27.42 7.05
N TRP A 142 7.30 28.20 7.82
CA TRP A 142 6.80 27.86 9.15
C TRP A 142 5.29 27.56 9.15
N HIS A 143 4.71 27.34 7.96
CA HIS A 143 3.32 26.88 7.77
C HIS A 143 2.26 27.74 8.49
N LYS A 144 2.41 29.07 8.47
CA LYS A 144 1.49 30.02 9.15
C LYS A 144 1.37 29.69 10.65
N ASP A 145 2.51 29.63 11.32
CA ASP A 145 2.63 29.45 12.77
C ASP A 145 2.13 28.10 13.28
N SER A 146 1.92 27.14 12.36
CA SER A 146 1.58 25.75 12.71
C SER A 146 2.81 24.95 13.15
N ILE A 147 4.01 25.40 12.76
CA ILE A 147 5.28 24.98 13.36
C ILE A 147 5.81 26.16 14.17
N TRP A 148 6.34 25.88 15.37
CA TRP A 148 6.90 26.90 16.25
C TRP A 148 8.07 27.62 15.57
N GLU A 149 8.13 28.95 15.70
CA GLU A 149 9.11 29.77 14.97
C GLU A 149 10.56 29.40 15.29
N GLU A 150 10.83 28.89 16.51
CA GLU A 150 12.16 28.48 16.98
C GLU A 150 12.50 27.00 16.70
N GLU A 151 11.64 26.29 15.96
CA GLU A 151 11.81 24.86 15.65
C GLU A 151 11.95 24.59 14.16
N VAL A 152 12.86 23.67 13.82
CA VAL A 152 12.92 23.04 12.51
C VAL A 152 12.66 21.55 12.68
N TRP A 153 11.66 21.07 11.93
CA TRP A 153 11.24 19.69 11.96
C TRP A 153 11.89 18.91 10.82
N VAL A 154 12.48 17.77 11.15
CA VAL A 154 13.14 16.86 10.20
C VAL A 154 12.57 15.47 10.39
N LYS A 155 12.22 14.83 9.28
CA LYS A 155 11.67 13.47 9.29
C LYS A 155 12.68 12.49 8.73
N ILE A 156 12.93 11.41 9.47
CA ILE A 156 13.70 10.24 9.05
C ILE A 156 12.72 9.17 8.57
N LEU A 157 12.99 8.60 7.39
CA LEU A 157 12.15 7.60 6.78
C LEU A 157 12.95 6.54 6.04
N GLY A 158 12.35 5.38 5.86
CA GLY A 158 12.96 4.27 5.13
C GLY A 158 11.91 3.47 4.37
N ASP A 159 12.33 2.87 3.26
CA ASP A 159 11.47 1.97 2.49
C ASP A 159 12.30 1.01 1.62
N HIS A 160 11.75 -0.17 1.38
CA HIS A 160 12.31 -1.18 0.49
C HIS A 160 11.45 -1.36 -0.75
N GLY A 161 12.00 -0.96 -1.90
CA GLY A 161 11.34 -1.06 -3.20
C GLY A 161 12.38 -1.24 -4.31
N GLY A 162 11.98 -1.85 -5.43
CA GLY A 162 12.87 -2.00 -6.59
C GLY A 162 14.18 -2.77 -6.31
N GLY A 163 14.17 -3.69 -5.36
CA GLY A 163 15.33 -4.55 -5.01
C GLY A 163 16.40 -3.89 -4.13
N SER A 164 16.12 -2.73 -3.55
CA SER A 164 17.04 -2.06 -2.60
C SER A 164 16.28 -1.33 -1.50
N PHE A 165 16.87 -1.29 -0.32
CA PHE A 165 16.43 -0.44 0.78
C PHE A 165 17.02 0.96 0.65
N LYS A 166 16.25 1.98 1.03
CA LYS A 166 16.70 3.36 1.14
C LYS A 166 16.31 3.91 2.50
N MET A 167 17.24 4.62 3.12
CA MET A 167 16.98 5.52 4.23
C MET A 167 17.13 6.96 3.71
N ALA A 168 16.22 7.83 4.11
CA ALA A 168 16.19 9.22 3.71
C ALA A 168 15.83 10.13 4.88
N PHE A 169 16.05 11.43 4.68
CA PHE A 169 15.47 12.47 5.51
C PHE A 169 14.72 13.51 4.67
N GLN A 170 13.75 14.19 5.29
CA GLN A 170 12.93 15.24 4.70
C GLN A 170 12.80 16.42 5.69
N PRO A 171 13.25 17.63 5.35
CA PRO A 171 12.91 18.83 6.10
C PRO A 171 11.41 19.15 5.94
N LEU A 172 10.69 19.28 7.06
CA LEU A 172 9.25 19.51 7.06
C LEU A 172 8.87 21.00 6.94
N ASN A 173 9.78 21.91 7.29
CA ASN A 173 9.67 23.35 7.09
C ASN A 173 9.79 23.76 5.61
N LYS A 174 9.11 23.04 4.70
CA LYS A 174 9.04 23.31 3.27
C LYS A 174 7.58 23.21 2.83
N LEU A 175 7.20 23.94 1.78
CA LEU A 175 5.80 23.98 1.30
C LEU A 175 5.24 22.59 0.95
N HIS A 176 6.08 21.71 0.38
CA HIS A 176 5.73 20.36 -0.02
C HIS A 176 6.79 19.37 0.51
N PRO A 177 6.75 19.01 1.79
CA PRO A 177 7.84 18.24 2.42
C PRO A 177 7.97 16.82 1.85
N ASN A 178 6.86 16.22 1.40
CA ASN A 178 6.82 14.87 0.82
C ASN A 178 7.06 14.82 -0.69
N SER A 179 7.49 15.93 -1.30
CA SER A 179 7.96 15.91 -2.69
C SER A 179 9.24 15.09 -2.81
N LYS A 180 9.41 14.35 -3.91
CA LYS A 180 10.69 13.74 -4.30
C LYS A 180 11.87 14.72 -4.25
N SER A 181 11.66 15.98 -4.64
CA SER A 181 12.69 17.04 -4.63
C SER A 181 13.14 17.45 -3.22
N ASN A 182 12.38 17.07 -2.19
CA ASN A 182 12.68 17.33 -0.78
C ASN A 182 13.01 16.03 -0.02
N THR A 183 13.21 14.91 -0.72
CA THR A 183 13.54 13.60 -0.14
C THR A 183 15.01 13.28 -0.36
N ILE A 184 15.83 13.46 0.68
CA ILE A 184 17.28 13.29 0.59
C ILE A 184 17.64 11.89 1.06
N VAL A 185 18.05 11.00 0.14
CA VAL A 185 18.52 9.66 0.49
C VAL A 185 19.88 9.78 1.18
N CYS A 186 20.02 9.19 2.36
CA CYS A 186 21.26 9.18 3.12
C CYS A 186 21.96 7.82 3.12
N SER A 187 21.23 6.71 2.92
CA SER A 187 21.81 5.37 2.78
C SER A 187 20.99 4.52 1.82
N VAL A 188 21.66 3.74 0.99
CA VAL A 188 21.06 2.80 0.04
C VAL A 188 21.87 1.50 0.00
N PHE A 189 21.19 0.36 0.00
CA PHE A 189 21.81 -0.95 -0.16
C PHE A 189 20.91 -1.95 -0.89
N GLU A 190 21.52 -2.89 -1.63
CA GLU A 190 20.84 -3.89 -2.46
C GLU A 190 20.49 -5.17 -1.69
N ALA A 191 19.80 -5.03 -0.55
CA ALA A 191 19.36 -6.17 0.26
C ALA A 191 17.96 -5.94 0.85
N LYS A 192 17.30 -7.04 1.25
CA LYS A 192 15.97 -6.99 1.88
C LYS A 192 16.04 -6.29 3.24
N ASP A 193 14.97 -5.60 3.59
CA ASP A 193 14.72 -4.86 4.84
C ASP A 193 14.43 -5.74 6.08
N ASN A 194 15.19 -6.83 6.26
CA ASN A 194 15.14 -7.54 7.54
C ASN A 194 15.92 -6.76 8.62
N ARG A 195 15.70 -7.13 9.89
CA ARG A 195 16.30 -6.44 11.04
C ARG A 195 17.82 -6.35 10.94
N GLU A 196 18.46 -7.46 10.61
CA GLU A 196 19.92 -7.57 10.53
C GLU A 196 20.47 -6.63 9.46
N ASN A 197 19.85 -6.62 8.27
CA ASN A 197 20.28 -5.78 7.16
C ASN A 197 20.06 -4.30 7.42
N VAL A 198 18.88 -3.93 7.92
CA VAL A 198 18.61 -2.52 8.28
C VAL A 198 19.61 -2.07 9.34
N THR A 199 19.84 -2.87 10.38
CA THR A 199 20.86 -2.57 11.42
C THR A 199 22.24 -2.39 10.79
N THR A 200 22.70 -3.32 9.96
CA THR A 200 24.00 -3.23 9.27
C THR A 200 24.12 -1.98 8.39
N GLY A 201 23.06 -1.63 7.68
CA GLY A 201 23.04 -0.50 6.73
C GLY A 201 22.88 0.88 7.38
N THR A 202 22.24 0.98 8.55
CA THR A 202 21.78 2.27 9.10
C THR A 202 22.21 2.55 10.55
N LYS A 203 22.69 1.58 11.33
CA LYS A 203 23.05 1.76 12.76
C LYS A 203 24.05 2.91 12.99
N ARG A 204 24.88 3.23 12.00
CA ARG A 204 25.83 4.36 12.04
C ARG A 204 25.18 5.70 12.38
N TYR A 205 23.90 5.89 12.06
CA TYR A 205 23.18 7.14 12.31
C TYR A 205 22.46 7.18 13.66
N ALA A 206 22.52 6.11 14.47
CA ALA A 206 21.75 6.05 15.72
C ALA A 206 22.14 7.14 16.72
N GLU A 207 23.43 7.32 16.97
CA GLU A 207 23.92 8.38 17.87
C GLU A 207 23.69 9.77 17.28
N GLU A 208 23.90 9.97 15.97
CA GLU A 208 23.62 11.26 15.33
C GLU A 208 22.14 11.67 15.44
N ILE A 209 21.21 10.72 15.25
CA ILE A 209 19.76 10.98 15.39
C ILE A 209 19.41 11.37 16.83
N LYS A 210 20.02 10.71 17.81
CA LYS A 210 19.86 11.04 19.23
C LYS A 210 20.39 12.43 19.55
N GLU A 211 21.58 12.77 19.06
CA GLU A 211 22.21 14.07 19.27
C GLU A 211 21.45 15.20 18.56
N LEU A 212 20.88 14.94 17.38
CA LEU A 212 20.10 15.92 16.63
C LEU A 212 18.94 16.50 17.44
N GLN A 213 18.24 15.69 18.25
CA GLN A 213 17.10 16.12 19.07
C GLN A 213 17.46 17.17 20.13
N VAL A 214 18.74 17.26 20.53
CA VAL A 214 19.24 18.23 21.52
C VAL A 214 20.13 19.29 20.90
N THR A 215 20.41 19.19 19.60
CA THR A 215 21.28 20.11 18.87
C THR A 215 20.48 21.29 18.33
N LYS A 216 21.14 22.43 18.21
CA LYS A 216 20.59 23.61 17.52
C LYS A 216 21.27 23.80 16.18
N TRP A 217 20.47 24.07 15.15
CA TRP A 217 20.97 24.52 13.85
C TRP A 217 21.05 26.05 13.86
N LYS A 218 22.14 26.59 13.33
CA LYS A 218 22.28 28.03 13.06
C LYS A 218 22.04 28.30 11.59
N SER A 219 21.08 29.16 11.30
CA SER A 219 20.76 29.57 9.94
C SER A 219 21.80 30.56 9.38
N PRO A 220 21.79 30.82 8.06
CA PRO A 220 22.71 31.77 7.44
C PRO A 220 22.63 33.21 7.97
N ASP A 221 21.52 33.58 8.60
CA ASP A 221 21.28 34.86 9.29
C ASP A 221 21.67 34.82 10.79
N ASP A 222 22.37 33.77 11.24
CA ASP A 222 22.83 33.54 12.63
C ASP A 222 21.70 33.35 13.66
N THR A 223 20.47 33.10 13.20
CA THR A 223 19.35 32.69 14.06
C THR A 223 19.49 31.21 14.43
N SER A 224 19.25 30.87 15.71
CA SER A 224 19.39 29.51 16.22
C SER A 224 18.03 28.83 16.38
N TYR A 225 17.87 27.67 15.74
CA TYR A 225 16.67 26.85 15.79
C TYR A 225 16.95 25.51 16.46
N SER A 226 16.02 25.03 17.27
CA SER A 226 16.06 23.66 17.79
C SER A 226 15.59 22.67 16.71
N ILE A 227 16.19 21.48 16.68
CA ILE A 227 15.79 20.43 15.75
C ILE A 227 14.86 19.46 16.45
N ARG A 228 13.73 19.16 15.80
CA ARG A 228 12.81 18.11 16.19
C ARG A 228 12.80 16.99 15.15
N VAL A 229 13.07 15.76 15.59
CA VAL A 229 13.19 14.61 14.69
C VAL A 229 11.94 13.75 14.75
N PHE A 230 11.37 13.45 13.58
CA PHE A 230 10.23 12.56 13.41
C PHE A 230 10.66 11.26 12.71
N ALA A 231 9.95 10.17 12.97
CA ALA A 231 10.12 8.91 12.25
C ALA A 231 8.86 8.60 11.43
N SER A 232 9.04 8.11 10.20
CA SER A 232 7.92 7.67 9.35
C SER A 232 8.34 6.55 8.42
N SER A 233 7.53 5.49 8.33
CA SER A 233 7.70 4.39 7.40
C SER A 233 6.46 3.50 7.49
N ASP A 234 6.45 2.39 6.73
CA ASP A 234 5.43 1.38 6.86
C ASP A 234 5.46 0.74 8.26
N TYR A 235 4.36 0.08 8.62
CA TYR A 235 4.24 -0.51 9.94
C TYR A 235 5.27 -1.62 10.21
N ALA A 236 5.71 -2.33 9.17
CA ALA A 236 6.65 -3.42 9.32
C ALA A 236 8.04 -2.90 9.66
N LEU A 237 8.54 -1.90 8.92
CA LEU A 237 9.81 -1.25 9.17
C LEU A 237 9.81 -0.51 10.50
N LEU A 238 8.73 0.20 10.85
CA LEU A 238 8.59 0.82 12.17
C LEU A 238 8.67 -0.24 13.28
N SER A 239 8.01 -1.39 13.12
CA SER A 239 8.13 -2.49 14.08
C SER A 239 9.58 -3.00 14.21
N LEU A 240 10.35 -3.01 13.11
CA LEU A 240 11.76 -3.38 13.13
C LEU A 240 12.61 -2.34 13.86
N TRP A 241 12.40 -1.04 13.59
CA TRP A 241 13.10 0.07 14.23
C TRP A 241 12.86 0.11 15.74
N TYR A 242 11.66 -0.21 16.21
CA TYR A 242 11.33 -0.18 17.64
C TYR A 242 11.38 -1.55 18.31
N GLY A 243 11.89 -2.57 17.61
CA GLY A 243 12.17 -3.87 18.21
C GLY A 243 10.95 -4.75 18.51
N ILE A 244 9.77 -4.44 17.99
CA ILE A 244 8.54 -5.22 18.20
C ILE A 244 8.47 -6.36 17.17
N SER A 245 7.90 -7.50 17.55
CA SER A 245 7.75 -8.69 16.67
C SER A 245 6.74 -8.51 15.52
N GLY A 246 6.16 -7.32 15.34
CA GLY A 246 5.22 -6.99 14.28
C GLY A 246 3.74 -7.27 14.59
N ALA A 247 2.88 -6.99 13.59
CA ALA A 247 1.41 -6.97 13.71
C ALA A 247 0.77 -8.32 14.09
N CYS A 248 1.51 -9.42 13.98
CA CYS A 248 1.02 -10.75 14.33
C CYS A 248 1.16 -11.09 15.82
N GLY A 249 1.83 -10.24 16.61
CA GLY A 249 2.03 -10.43 18.06
C GLY A 249 0.75 -10.38 18.90
N VAL A 250 0.85 -10.77 20.18
CA VAL A 250 -0.26 -10.64 21.16
C VAL A 250 -0.49 -9.17 21.51
N HIS A 251 0.58 -8.39 21.63
CA HIS A 251 0.59 -6.93 21.79
C HIS A 251 1.08 -6.29 20.49
N PRO A 252 0.21 -6.19 19.47
CA PRO A 252 0.68 -5.95 18.11
C PRO A 252 0.93 -4.49 17.81
N CYS A 253 0.52 -3.54 18.67
CA CYS A 253 0.61 -2.09 18.46
C CYS A 253 1.97 -1.50 18.91
N LEU A 254 2.45 -0.51 18.16
CA LEU A 254 3.69 0.23 18.45
C LEU A 254 3.50 1.34 19.49
N TRP A 255 2.33 1.98 19.55
CA TRP A 255 2.10 3.14 20.42
C TRP A 255 1.54 2.76 21.80
N CYS A 256 0.92 1.58 21.94
CA CYS A 256 0.37 1.12 23.21
C CYS A 256 0.56 -0.38 23.44
N GLU A 257 0.26 -0.80 24.67
CA GLU A 257 0.38 -2.18 25.12
C GLU A 257 -0.88 -3.03 24.90
N GLU A 258 -1.84 -2.57 24.10
CA GLU A 258 -3.13 -3.25 23.95
C GLU A 258 -2.95 -4.64 23.31
N THR A 259 -3.73 -5.59 23.79
CA THR A 259 -3.75 -6.96 23.29
C THR A 259 -4.62 -7.09 22.04
N LYS A 260 -4.33 -8.09 21.19
CA LYS A 260 -5.22 -8.46 20.07
C LYS A 260 -6.66 -8.72 20.49
N THR A 261 -6.86 -9.26 21.69
CA THR A 261 -8.20 -9.50 22.26
C THR A 261 -8.87 -8.19 22.66
N GLY A 262 -8.15 -7.29 23.32
CA GLY A 262 -8.67 -5.97 23.72
C GLY A 262 -9.01 -5.08 22.52
N ILE A 263 -8.20 -5.10 21.45
CA ILE A 263 -8.47 -4.37 20.19
C ILE A 263 -9.87 -4.72 19.62
N ARG A 264 -10.38 -5.94 19.83
CA ARG A 264 -11.71 -6.34 19.33
C ARG A 264 -12.83 -5.60 20.05
N GLN A 265 -12.66 -5.33 21.34
CA GLN A 265 -13.67 -4.65 22.16
C GLN A 265 -13.75 -3.16 21.80
N PRO A 266 -14.93 -2.53 21.97
CA PRO A 266 -15.08 -1.07 21.91
C PRO A 266 -14.13 -0.38 22.88
N LYS A 267 -13.60 0.80 22.49
CA LYS A 267 -12.65 1.56 23.32
C LYS A 267 -13.16 1.87 24.73
N SER A 268 -14.47 2.06 24.89
CA SER A 268 -15.14 2.31 26.18
C SER A 268 -15.17 1.10 27.13
N GLU A 269 -15.03 -0.12 26.60
CA GLU A 269 -15.11 -1.37 27.35
C GLU A 269 -13.73 -1.93 27.70
N ARG A 270 -12.66 -1.38 27.12
CA ARG A 270 -11.28 -1.82 27.37
C ARG A 270 -10.79 -1.32 28.72
N GLN A 271 -9.92 -2.10 29.35
CA GLN A 271 -9.13 -1.61 30.47
C GLN A 271 -8.19 -0.50 29.99
N THR A 272 -7.88 0.45 30.87
CA THR A 272 -6.92 1.52 30.56
C THR A 272 -5.59 0.92 30.12
N CYS A 273 -5.21 1.21 28.88
CA CYS A 273 -4.00 0.69 28.27
C CYS A 273 -2.86 1.72 28.38
N SER A 274 -1.70 1.28 28.86
CA SER A 274 -0.50 2.10 28.90
C SER A 274 0.05 2.36 27.50
N LYS A 275 0.52 3.59 27.28
CA LYS A 275 1.31 3.94 26.10
C LYS A 275 2.71 3.39 26.22
N ARG A 276 3.29 3.01 25.09
CA ARG A 276 4.69 2.62 25.02
C ARG A 276 5.56 3.88 24.98
N THR A 277 6.71 3.79 25.65
CA THR A 277 7.81 4.75 25.62
C THR A 277 9.12 4.04 25.27
N LEU A 278 10.17 4.78 24.90
CA LEU A 278 11.50 4.18 24.70
C LEU A 278 11.95 3.41 25.95
N ASP A 279 11.77 3.98 27.14
CA ASP A 279 12.11 3.33 28.42
C ASP A 279 11.35 2.03 28.64
N SER A 280 10.05 2.00 28.31
CA SER A 280 9.26 0.76 28.40
C SER A 280 9.78 -0.31 27.45
N LEU A 281 10.18 0.07 26.22
CA LEU A 281 10.73 -0.85 25.22
C LEU A 281 12.08 -1.40 25.68
N TYR A 282 12.98 -0.56 26.17
CA TYR A 282 14.27 -1.00 26.73
C TYR A 282 14.08 -1.95 27.92
N SER A 283 13.15 -1.61 28.82
CA SER A 283 12.84 -2.43 30.01
C SER A 283 12.26 -3.79 29.61
N ASP A 284 11.31 -3.81 28.67
CA ASP A 284 10.69 -5.05 28.15
C ASP A 284 11.69 -5.92 27.42
N HIS A 285 12.57 -5.33 26.62
CA HIS A 285 13.64 -6.05 25.95
C HIS A 285 14.62 -6.67 26.96
N LYS A 286 14.99 -5.93 28.00
CA LYS A 286 15.84 -6.47 29.08
C LYS A 286 15.19 -7.67 29.76
N ARG A 287 13.90 -7.57 30.13
CA ARG A 287 13.14 -8.69 30.69
C ARG A 287 13.04 -9.88 29.72
N PHE A 288 12.88 -9.63 28.42
CA PHE A 288 12.88 -10.66 27.39
C PHE A 288 14.20 -11.44 27.31
N LEU A 289 15.34 -10.75 27.45
CA LEU A 289 16.64 -11.41 27.51
C LEU A 289 16.85 -12.18 28.82
N GLU A 290 16.56 -11.56 29.96
CA GLU A 290 16.85 -12.13 31.29
C GLU A 290 15.89 -13.29 31.66
N GLN A 291 14.58 -13.09 31.48
CA GLN A 291 13.54 -14.04 31.88
C GLN A 291 13.06 -14.89 30.70
N GLY A 292 12.98 -14.29 29.51
CA GLY A 292 12.61 -14.96 28.27
C GLY A 292 13.74 -15.75 27.62
N GLN A 293 14.99 -15.54 28.04
CA GLN A 293 16.21 -16.14 27.46
C GLN A 293 16.33 -15.88 25.95
N GLY A 294 15.79 -14.75 25.46
CA GLY A 294 15.79 -14.43 24.04
C GLY A 294 14.89 -15.34 23.17
N ASN A 295 14.06 -16.19 23.75
CA ASN A 295 13.22 -17.11 23.00
C ASN A 295 11.99 -16.38 22.42
N ILE A 296 11.97 -16.18 21.10
CA ILE A 296 10.90 -15.49 20.37
C ILE A 296 9.50 -16.05 20.68
N LYS A 297 9.35 -17.35 20.97
CA LYS A 297 8.05 -17.94 21.34
C LYS A 297 7.49 -17.37 22.66
N LYS A 298 8.37 -16.89 23.53
CA LYS A 298 8.02 -16.24 24.81
C LYS A 298 7.82 -14.72 24.68
N ALA A 299 8.09 -14.11 23.52
CA ALA A 299 7.99 -12.66 23.32
C ALA A 299 6.61 -12.08 23.69
N LYS A 300 5.53 -12.87 23.54
CA LYS A 300 4.18 -12.48 23.98
C LYS A 300 4.09 -12.08 25.46
N ASN A 301 4.93 -12.65 26.32
CA ASN A 301 4.95 -12.35 27.76
C ASN A 301 5.70 -11.03 28.07
N PHE A 302 6.42 -10.48 27.09
CA PHE A 302 7.23 -9.27 27.22
C PHE A 302 6.76 -8.22 26.21
N LYS A 303 5.43 -8.09 26.10
CA LYS A 303 4.76 -7.11 25.22
C LYS A 303 5.28 -7.15 23.78
N ASN A 304 5.65 -8.34 23.30
CA ASN A 304 6.18 -8.57 21.95
C ASN A 304 7.47 -7.80 21.60
N VAL A 305 8.21 -7.31 22.59
CA VAL A 305 9.51 -6.67 22.39
C VAL A 305 10.60 -7.75 22.30
N ILE A 306 11.37 -7.72 21.21
CA ILE A 306 12.38 -8.74 20.86
C ILE A 306 13.74 -8.14 20.47
N ALA A 307 13.87 -6.82 20.48
CA ALA A 307 15.12 -6.08 20.29
C ALA A 307 14.99 -4.70 20.95
N PRO A 308 16.11 -4.01 21.22
CA PRO A 308 16.06 -2.60 21.59
C PRO A 308 15.64 -1.73 20.39
N PRO A 309 15.08 -0.53 20.63
CA PRO A 309 14.95 0.49 19.60
C PRO A 309 16.28 0.77 18.88
N MET A 310 16.22 0.97 17.57
CA MET A 310 17.37 1.26 16.70
C MET A 310 17.70 2.76 16.69
N PHE A 311 16.67 3.60 16.82
CA PHE A 311 16.78 5.05 16.84
C PHE A 311 16.07 5.58 18.08
N ASP A 312 16.73 6.49 18.81
CA ASP A 312 16.18 7.15 20.00
C ASP A 312 15.23 8.30 19.59
N ILE A 313 14.17 7.96 18.85
CA ILE A 313 13.07 8.87 18.51
C ILE A 313 11.86 8.50 19.39
N PRO A 314 11.35 9.43 20.21
CA PRO A 314 10.15 9.23 21.02
C PRO A 314 8.95 8.74 20.21
N LEU A 315 8.15 7.85 20.79
CA LEU A 315 7.02 7.20 20.10
C LEU A 315 5.90 8.17 19.71
N ASN A 316 5.75 9.29 20.41
CA ASN A 316 4.85 10.37 20.02
C ASN A 316 5.35 11.12 18.76
N GLN A 317 6.64 11.06 18.44
CA GLN A 317 7.23 11.63 17.22
C GLN A 317 7.30 10.60 16.06
N VAL A 318 6.71 9.41 16.25
CA VAL A 318 6.54 8.40 15.20
C VAL A 318 5.20 8.61 14.52
N CYS A 319 5.24 8.99 13.24
CA CYS A 319 4.04 9.19 12.44
C CYS A 319 3.26 7.88 12.29
N VAL A 320 1.96 7.95 12.54
CA VAL A 320 1.04 6.85 12.22
C VAL A 320 0.98 6.70 10.68
N PRO A 321 1.18 5.49 10.11
CA PRO A 321 1.30 5.30 8.66
C PRO A 321 -0.06 5.39 7.94
N GLY A 322 -0.53 6.62 7.74
CA GLY A 322 -1.87 6.93 7.21
C GLY A 322 -2.13 6.37 5.81
N LEU A 323 -1.12 6.33 4.93
CA LEU A 323 -1.23 5.71 3.61
C LEU A 323 -1.49 4.19 3.73
N HIS A 324 -0.70 3.49 4.54
CA HIS A 324 -0.87 2.06 4.76
C HIS A 324 -2.16 1.68 5.51
N ILE A 325 -2.70 2.57 6.35
CA ILE A 325 -4.05 2.45 6.92
C ILE A 325 -5.08 2.52 5.78
N SER A 326 -5.01 3.57 4.95
CA SER A 326 -5.92 3.78 3.81
C SER A 326 -5.97 2.56 2.89
N LEU A 327 -4.79 2.09 2.47
CA LEU A 327 -4.62 0.92 1.61
C LEU A 327 -5.18 -0.36 2.24
N GLY A 328 -4.83 -0.60 3.51
CA GLY A 328 -5.21 -1.84 4.18
C GLY A 328 -6.70 -1.95 4.48
N LEU A 329 -7.33 -0.85 4.89
CA LEU A 329 -8.75 -0.83 5.23
C LEU A 329 -9.63 -0.85 3.99
N PHE A 330 -9.29 -0.07 2.95
CA PHE A 330 -10.00 -0.13 1.67
C PHE A 330 -9.95 -1.54 1.08
N HIS A 331 -8.76 -2.17 1.04
CA HIS A 331 -8.62 -3.53 0.54
C HIS A 331 -9.44 -4.54 1.35
N LYS A 332 -9.47 -4.41 2.69
CA LYS A 332 -10.29 -5.28 3.56
C LYS A 332 -11.79 -5.10 3.28
N PHE A 333 -12.28 -3.87 3.20
CA PHE A 333 -13.70 -3.61 2.93
C PHE A 333 -14.11 -4.09 1.54
N PHE A 334 -13.24 -3.89 0.54
CA PHE A 334 -13.45 -4.40 -0.80
C PHE A 334 -13.50 -5.93 -0.82
N LYS A 335 -12.61 -6.61 -0.09
CA LYS A 335 -12.62 -8.07 0.02
C LYS A 335 -13.85 -8.62 0.76
N LEU A 336 -14.37 -7.89 1.74
CA LEU A 336 -15.64 -8.24 2.40
C LEU A 336 -16.81 -8.13 1.43
N LEU A 337 -16.85 -7.05 0.62
CA LEU A 337 -17.84 -6.92 -0.44
C LEU A 337 -17.75 -8.07 -1.44
N GLU A 338 -16.54 -8.37 -1.95
CA GLU A 338 -16.33 -9.50 -2.87
C GLU A 338 -16.80 -10.83 -2.29
N ALA A 339 -16.55 -11.09 -1.00
CA ALA A 339 -16.98 -12.33 -0.34
C ALA A 339 -18.51 -12.43 -0.27
N GLU A 340 -19.22 -11.36 0.08
CA GLU A 340 -20.68 -11.40 0.13
C GLU A 340 -21.35 -11.42 -1.26
N LEU A 341 -20.66 -10.90 -2.28
CA LEU A 341 -21.10 -11.07 -3.67
C LEU A 341 -20.94 -12.51 -4.12
N GLN A 342 -19.87 -13.19 -3.72
CA GLN A 342 -19.71 -14.61 -3.98
C GLN A 342 -20.81 -15.44 -3.30
N ASP A 343 -21.20 -15.09 -2.07
CA ASP A 343 -22.34 -15.74 -1.40
C ASP A 343 -23.65 -15.56 -2.21
N LEU A 344 -23.83 -14.40 -2.84
CA LEU A 344 -24.99 -14.14 -3.70
C LEU A 344 -24.91 -14.93 -5.02
N ASP A 345 -23.73 -15.01 -5.64
CA ASP A 345 -23.48 -15.84 -6.83
C ASP A 345 -23.81 -17.32 -6.55
N ILE A 346 -23.44 -17.85 -5.37
CA ILE A 346 -23.75 -19.23 -4.97
C ILE A 346 -25.27 -19.44 -4.85
N ILE A 347 -26.01 -18.49 -4.28
CA ILE A 347 -27.47 -18.61 -4.15
C ILE A 347 -28.14 -18.58 -5.51
N LEU A 348 -27.70 -17.69 -6.41
CA LEU A 348 -28.19 -17.63 -7.80
C LEU A 348 -27.93 -18.96 -8.52
N ALA A 349 -26.72 -19.50 -8.41
CA ALA A 349 -26.37 -20.78 -9.03
C ALA A 349 -27.20 -21.94 -8.51
N ASN A 350 -27.43 -22.03 -7.19
CA ASN A 350 -28.26 -23.08 -6.62
C ASN A 350 -29.70 -22.99 -7.15
N HIS A 351 -30.29 -21.79 -7.21
CA HIS A 351 -31.65 -21.61 -7.73
C HIS A 351 -31.77 -21.99 -9.21
N LEU A 352 -30.75 -21.65 -10.02
CA LEU A 352 -30.68 -22.09 -11.42
C LEU A 352 -30.73 -23.60 -11.53
N THR A 353 -29.89 -24.30 -10.77
CA THR A 353 -29.82 -25.76 -10.79
C THR A 353 -31.08 -26.43 -10.27
N THR A 354 -31.74 -25.88 -9.24
CA THR A 354 -32.88 -26.57 -8.59
C THR A 354 -34.24 -26.24 -9.19
N HIS A 355 -34.38 -25.13 -9.91
CA HIS A 355 -35.69 -24.69 -10.40
C HIS A 355 -35.74 -24.40 -11.89
N ILE A 356 -34.69 -23.79 -12.46
CA ILE A 356 -34.73 -23.32 -13.86
C ILE A 356 -34.22 -24.41 -14.83
N LEU A 357 -33.09 -25.03 -14.51
CA LEU A 357 -32.45 -26.03 -15.39
C LEU A 357 -33.07 -27.43 -15.29
N LEU A 358 -33.98 -27.65 -14.34
CA LEU A 358 -34.73 -28.91 -14.18
C LEU A 358 -36.10 -28.88 -14.86
N ASP A 359 -36.50 -27.73 -15.41
CA ASP A 359 -37.75 -27.61 -16.18
C ASP A 359 -37.57 -28.29 -17.55
N GLU A 360 -38.44 -29.26 -17.86
CA GLU A 360 -38.39 -30.04 -19.11
C GLU A 360 -38.66 -29.18 -20.36
N GLU A 361 -39.26 -28.00 -20.20
CA GLU A 361 -39.52 -27.05 -21.29
C GLU A 361 -38.31 -26.14 -21.59
N VAL A 362 -37.25 -26.19 -20.78
CA VAL A 362 -36.08 -25.30 -20.86
C VAL A 362 -34.86 -26.02 -21.42
N ASP A 363 -34.27 -25.50 -22.50
CA ASP A 363 -32.96 -25.97 -22.98
C ASP A 363 -31.84 -25.42 -22.07
N ALA A 364 -31.36 -26.28 -21.17
CA ALA A 364 -30.28 -25.97 -20.25
C ALA A 364 -29.00 -25.49 -20.97
N ALA A 365 -28.71 -25.97 -22.18
CA ALA A 365 -27.55 -25.53 -22.94
C ALA A 365 -27.73 -24.10 -23.48
N GLU A 366 -28.96 -23.73 -23.89
CA GLU A 366 -29.29 -22.38 -24.35
C GLU A 366 -29.21 -21.37 -23.20
N VAL A 367 -29.77 -21.69 -22.03
CA VAL A 367 -29.73 -20.83 -20.82
C VAL A 367 -28.30 -20.58 -20.35
N MET A 368 -27.43 -21.60 -20.38
CA MET A 368 -26.03 -21.47 -19.95
C MET A 368 -25.13 -20.81 -21.00
N MET A 369 -25.61 -20.62 -22.23
CA MET A 369 -24.95 -19.79 -23.25
C MET A 369 -25.30 -18.30 -23.13
N ASP A 370 -26.26 -17.92 -22.28
CA ASP A 370 -26.57 -16.51 -22.05
C ASP A 370 -25.36 -15.77 -21.45
N PRO A 371 -24.92 -14.63 -22.03
CA PRO A 371 -23.77 -13.88 -21.52
C PRO A 371 -23.86 -13.45 -20.05
N THR A 372 -25.07 -13.27 -19.51
CA THR A 372 -25.33 -12.85 -18.12
C THR A 372 -25.22 -14.03 -17.13
N LEU A 373 -25.60 -15.24 -17.55
CA LEU A 373 -25.57 -16.47 -16.74
C LEU A 373 -24.30 -17.30 -16.95
N HIS A 374 -23.60 -17.14 -18.08
CA HIS A 374 -22.36 -17.86 -18.38
C HIS A 374 -21.27 -17.66 -17.31
N GLY A 375 -21.31 -16.54 -16.57
CA GLY A 375 -20.41 -16.33 -15.43
C GLY A 375 -20.67 -17.28 -14.26
N LEU A 376 -21.87 -17.85 -14.14
CA LEU A 376 -22.30 -18.79 -13.10
C LEU A 376 -22.00 -20.25 -13.44
N THR A 377 -21.57 -20.59 -14.66
CA THR A 377 -21.37 -21.99 -15.11
C THR A 377 -20.54 -22.82 -14.15
N LYS A 378 -19.42 -22.28 -13.64
CA LYS A 378 -18.59 -23.00 -12.66
C LYS A 378 -19.32 -23.28 -11.33
N TYR A 379 -20.19 -22.37 -10.91
CA TYR A 379 -20.98 -22.53 -9.69
C TYR A 379 -22.12 -23.52 -9.89
N VAL A 380 -22.77 -23.50 -11.07
CA VAL A 380 -23.79 -24.47 -11.48
C VAL A 380 -23.19 -25.87 -11.57
N GLU A 381 -22.03 -26.05 -12.21
CA GLU A 381 -21.30 -27.32 -12.25
C GLU A 381 -21.00 -27.88 -10.85
N ALA A 382 -20.60 -27.01 -9.91
CA ALA A 382 -20.35 -27.40 -8.53
C ALA A 382 -21.65 -27.77 -7.79
N ALA A 383 -22.74 -27.05 -8.04
CA ALA A 383 -24.05 -27.34 -7.47
C ALA A 383 -24.62 -28.68 -8.00
N ASP A 384 -24.48 -28.95 -9.30
CA ASP A 384 -24.87 -30.23 -9.92
C ASP A 384 -24.05 -31.41 -9.41
N GLN A 385 -22.73 -31.26 -9.28
CA GLN A 385 -21.88 -32.30 -8.70
C GLN A 385 -22.29 -32.63 -7.25
N ALA A 386 -22.63 -31.61 -6.45
CA ALA A 386 -23.14 -31.83 -5.10
C ALA A 386 -24.51 -32.53 -5.11
N ARG A 387 -25.39 -32.15 -6.05
CA ARG A 387 -26.72 -32.76 -6.20
C ARG A 387 -26.65 -34.22 -6.61
N ILE A 388 -25.73 -34.61 -7.51
CA ILE A 388 -25.52 -36.02 -7.90
C ILE A 388 -25.13 -36.85 -6.66
N LEU A 389 -24.20 -36.36 -5.84
CA LEU A 389 -23.78 -37.05 -4.62
C LEU A 389 -24.91 -37.15 -3.58
N GLU A 390 -25.78 -36.15 -3.49
CA GLU A 390 -26.97 -36.18 -2.62
C GLU A 390 -28.02 -37.17 -3.13
N ALA A 391 -28.23 -37.27 -4.45
CA ALA A 391 -29.11 -38.28 -5.05
C ALA A 391 -28.58 -39.70 -4.82
N GLU A 392 -27.27 -39.92 -4.94
CA GLU A 392 -26.63 -41.20 -4.57
C GLU A 392 -26.81 -41.52 -3.07
N ALA A 393 -26.75 -40.52 -2.20
CA ALA A 393 -27.00 -40.69 -0.76
C ALA A 393 -28.47 -40.97 -0.44
N ALA A 394 -29.40 -40.40 -1.22
CA ALA A 394 -30.84 -40.67 -1.11
C ALA A 394 -31.17 -42.11 -1.55
N ALA A 395 -30.63 -42.59 -2.67
CA ALA A 395 -30.79 -43.96 -3.13
C ALA A 395 -30.28 -44.99 -2.10
N LEU A 396 -29.13 -44.72 -1.46
CA LEU A 396 -28.64 -45.56 -0.35
C LEU A 396 -29.58 -45.55 0.86
N THR A 397 -30.37 -44.49 1.06
CA THR A 397 -31.36 -44.45 2.15
C THR A 397 -32.51 -45.39 1.86
N GLU A 398 -33.00 -45.44 0.61
CA GLU A 398 -34.01 -46.41 0.18
C GLU A 398 -33.49 -47.86 0.28
N GLU A 399 -32.22 -48.10 -0.07
CA GLU A 399 -31.58 -49.42 0.10
C GLU A 399 -31.47 -49.83 1.58
N ILE A 400 -31.09 -48.90 2.47
CA ILE A 400 -31.06 -49.14 3.92
C ILE A 400 -32.46 -49.49 4.44
N GLU A 401 -33.49 -48.72 4.05
CA GLU A 401 -34.87 -48.99 4.45
C GLU A 401 -35.36 -50.36 3.97
N SER A 402 -34.96 -50.80 2.77
CA SER A 402 -35.24 -52.16 2.28
C SER A 402 -34.57 -53.22 3.16
N CYS A 403 -33.27 -53.08 3.45
CA CYS A 403 -32.54 -54.01 4.31
C CYS A 403 -33.12 -54.04 5.75
N GLU A 404 -33.53 -52.91 6.31
CA GLU A 404 -34.17 -52.82 7.63
C GLU A 404 -35.54 -53.53 7.66
N ASN A 405 -36.31 -53.44 6.57
CA ASN A 405 -37.57 -54.18 6.43
C ASN A 405 -37.35 -55.69 6.32
N ASP A 406 -36.35 -56.13 5.55
CA ASP A 406 -35.99 -57.55 5.43
C ASP A 406 -35.47 -58.12 6.75
N LEU A 407 -34.64 -57.36 7.47
CA LEU A 407 -34.16 -57.70 8.81
C LEU A 407 -35.34 -57.84 9.80
N THR A 408 -36.30 -56.92 9.75
CA THR A 408 -37.51 -56.96 10.57
C THR A 408 -38.34 -58.22 10.28
N TRP A 409 -38.51 -58.59 9.01
CA TRP A 409 -39.21 -59.81 8.60
C TRP A 409 -38.52 -61.07 9.13
N ILE A 410 -37.18 -61.12 9.13
CA ILE A 410 -36.41 -62.26 9.68
C ILE A 410 -36.68 -62.41 11.18
N PHE A 411 -36.70 -61.31 11.93
CA PHE A 411 -37.04 -61.33 13.36
C PHE A 411 -38.48 -61.80 13.63
N TYR A 412 -39.45 -61.45 12.76
CA TYR A 412 -40.81 -61.97 12.87
C TYR A 412 -40.87 -63.50 12.65
N GLN A 413 -40.06 -64.04 11.74
CA GLN A 413 -39.98 -65.49 11.53
C GLN A 413 -39.26 -66.24 12.66
N GLU A 414 -38.35 -65.58 13.39
CA GLU A 414 -37.75 -66.18 14.60
C GLU A 414 -38.73 -66.24 15.79
N GLU A 415 -39.81 -65.44 15.81
CA GLU A 415 -40.81 -65.41 16.89
C GLU A 415 -42.01 -66.36 16.68
N ASP A 416 -42.34 -66.76 15.44
CA ASP A 416 -43.42 -67.71 15.11
C ASP A 416 -42.96 -69.18 15.25
N ASP A 417 -42.73 -69.61 16.49
CA ASP A 417 -42.45 -71.01 16.88
C ASP A 417 -43.78 -71.70 17.28
N PHE A 418 -44.71 -71.94 16.34
CA PHE A 418 -45.96 -72.68 16.61
C PHE A 418 -46.55 -73.39 15.36
N ASP A 419 -46.10 -74.63 15.09
CA ASP A 419 -46.92 -75.86 14.92
C ASP A 419 -46.15 -76.93 14.10
N GLU A 420 -46.05 -78.15 14.64
CA GLU A 420 -45.16 -79.27 14.24
C GLU A 420 -45.46 -79.96 12.86
N ASP A 421 -46.18 -79.35 11.91
CA ASP A 421 -46.74 -80.11 10.76
C ASP A 421 -46.60 -79.49 9.34
N GLU A 422 -45.56 -78.70 9.02
CA GLU A 422 -45.25 -78.36 7.59
C GLU A 422 -43.76 -78.57 7.21
N GLU A 423 -43.54 -79.22 6.06
CA GLU A 423 -42.27 -79.84 5.64
C GLU A 423 -41.33 -78.89 4.86
N ASP A 424 -41.50 -77.56 4.95
CA ASP A 424 -40.75 -76.55 4.18
C ASP A 424 -40.10 -75.45 5.07
N ASP A 425 -39.69 -75.78 6.30
CA ASP A 425 -39.06 -74.81 7.21
C ASP A 425 -37.60 -74.47 6.82
N VAL A 426 -37.34 -73.17 6.68
CA VAL A 426 -35.99 -72.63 6.48
C VAL A 426 -35.21 -72.78 7.80
N PRO A 427 -34.01 -73.41 7.81
CA PRO A 427 -33.27 -73.63 9.06
C PRO A 427 -32.96 -72.32 9.80
N ILE A 428 -33.25 -72.26 11.10
CA ILE A 428 -32.96 -71.10 12.00
C ILE A 428 -31.51 -70.61 11.87
N ALA A 429 -30.55 -71.53 11.69
CA ALA A 429 -29.15 -71.17 11.49
C ALA A 429 -28.89 -70.36 10.20
N LEU A 430 -29.71 -70.55 9.15
CA LEU A 430 -29.65 -69.79 7.90
C LEU A 430 -30.27 -68.39 8.08
N LEU A 431 -31.38 -68.29 8.83
CA LEU A 431 -32.02 -67.01 9.18
C LEU A 431 -31.07 -66.12 10.01
N GLN A 432 -30.41 -66.71 11.02
CA GLN A 432 -29.40 -66.01 11.83
C GLN A 432 -28.19 -65.55 11.00
N GLN A 433 -27.74 -66.36 10.04
CA GLN A 433 -26.65 -65.97 9.15
C GLN A 433 -27.06 -64.79 8.25
N ASN A 434 -28.26 -64.84 7.67
CA ASN A 434 -28.78 -63.77 6.82
C ASN A 434 -28.98 -62.46 7.60
N ALA A 435 -29.43 -62.52 8.87
CA ALA A 435 -29.57 -61.36 9.74
C ALA A 435 -28.22 -60.66 9.99
N VAL A 436 -27.16 -61.43 10.28
CA VAL A 436 -25.81 -60.88 10.47
C VAL A 436 -25.27 -60.23 9.20
N GLU A 437 -25.49 -60.85 8.03
CA GLU A 437 -25.08 -60.28 6.74
C GLU A 437 -25.82 -58.96 6.44
N LEU A 438 -27.13 -58.89 6.69
CA LEU A 438 -27.94 -57.67 6.54
C LEU A 438 -27.51 -56.53 7.50
N GLU A 439 -27.17 -56.84 8.76
CA GLU A 439 -26.63 -55.85 9.70
C GLU A 439 -25.28 -55.27 9.24
N GLU A 440 -24.40 -56.10 8.67
CA GLU A 440 -23.13 -55.65 8.09
C GLU A 440 -23.34 -54.76 6.86
N ASP A 441 -24.30 -55.09 6.00
CA ASP A 441 -24.65 -54.31 4.82
C ASP A 441 -25.26 -52.95 5.18
N ILE A 442 -26.21 -52.90 6.13
CA ILE A 442 -26.79 -51.64 6.65
C ILE A 442 -25.68 -50.71 7.16
N LYS A 443 -24.74 -51.26 7.93
CA LYS A 443 -23.61 -50.49 8.47
C LYS A 443 -22.70 -49.97 7.35
N CYS A 444 -22.40 -50.78 6.35
CA CYS A 444 -21.61 -50.40 5.18
C CYS A 444 -22.28 -49.26 4.38
N PHE A 445 -23.60 -49.36 4.15
CA PHE A 445 -24.37 -48.34 3.46
C PHE A 445 -24.45 -47.02 4.23
N LEU A 446 -24.60 -47.06 5.56
CA LEU A 446 -24.56 -45.86 6.41
C LEU A 446 -23.22 -45.12 6.32
N GLU A 447 -22.09 -45.84 6.39
CA GLU A 447 -20.75 -45.24 6.25
C GLU A 447 -20.55 -44.61 4.85
N LYS A 448 -21.07 -45.26 3.81
CA LYS A 448 -21.02 -44.76 2.43
C LYS A 448 -21.87 -43.51 2.25
N LYS A 449 -23.09 -43.49 2.80
CA LYS A 449 -24.01 -42.33 2.82
C LYS A 449 -23.37 -41.12 3.49
N ASP A 450 -22.82 -41.29 4.69
CA ASP A 450 -22.13 -40.21 5.42
C ASP A 450 -20.95 -39.63 4.64
N LYS A 451 -20.19 -40.49 3.95
CA LYS A 451 -19.05 -40.07 3.12
C LYS A 451 -19.50 -39.28 1.89
N LEU A 452 -20.61 -39.66 1.26
CA LEU A 452 -21.19 -38.93 0.13
C LEU A 452 -21.73 -37.56 0.55
N LEU A 453 -22.45 -37.48 1.67
CA LEU A 453 -22.95 -36.22 2.23
C LEU A 453 -21.81 -35.26 2.61
N ARG A 454 -20.75 -35.76 3.26
CA ARG A 454 -19.55 -34.96 3.55
C ARG A 454 -18.88 -34.44 2.28
N LYS A 455 -18.76 -35.28 1.24
CA LYS A 455 -18.21 -34.85 -0.06
C LYS A 455 -19.09 -33.81 -0.75
N ALA A 456 -20.42 -33.94 -0.71
CA ALA A 456 -21.35 -32.94 -1.26
C ALA A 456 -21.21 -31.60 -0.53
N GLN A 457 -21.12 -31.64 0.81
CA GLN A 457 -20.87 -30.47 1.64
C GLN A 457 -19.48 -29.87 1.38
N ASP A 458 -18.46 -30.70 1.18
CA ASP A 458 -17.11 -30.29 0.81
C ASP A 458 -17.09 -29.66 -0.59
N ILE A 459 -17.85 -30.14 -1.58
CA ILE A 459 -17.92 -29.53 -2.92
C ILE A 459 -18.62 -28.16 -2.86
N ARG A 460 -19.72 -28.06 -2.10
CA ARG A 460 -20.41 -26.78 -1.87
C ARG A 460 -19.57 -25.77 -1.10
N SER A 461 -18.70 -26.24 -0.19
CA SER A 461 -17.80 -25.39 0.60
C SER A 461 -16.39 -25.25 0.01
N ALA A 462 -16.02 -26.08 -0.96
CA ALA A 462 -14.74 -26.03 -1.65
C ALA A 462 -14.74 -24.82 -2.58
N ASN A 463 -14.20 -23.75 -2.05
CA ASN A 463 -13.73 -22.50 -2.67
C ASN A 463 -12.79 -22.66 -3.89
N LYS A 464 -12.95 -23.68 -4.75
CA LYS A 464 -12.14 -23.84 -5.98
C LYS A 464 -12.47 -22.78 -7.04
N ILE A 465 -13.59 -22.07 -6.90
CA ILE A 465 -13.86 -20.85 -7.66
C ILE A 465 -13.28 -19.69 -6.87
N THR A 466 -12.29 -19.00 -7.44
CA THR A 466 -11.71 -17.85 -6.76
C THR A 466 -12.77 -16.75 -6.62
N VAL A 467 -12.84 -16.09 -5.45
CA VAL A 467 -13.83 -15.03 -5.14
C VAL A 467 -13.89 -13.95 -6.24
N ALA A 468 -12.75 -13.70 -6.89
CA ALA A 468 -12.60 -12.71 -7.97
C ALA A 468 -13.12 -13.18 -9.34
N GLU A 469 -13.45 -14.47 -9.51
CA GLU A 469 -13.97 -15.05 -10.76
C GLU A 469 -15.49 -15.07 -10.86
N GLY A 470 -16.21 -14.75 -9.76
CA GLY A 470 -17.67 -14.65 -9.73
C GLY A 470 -18.23 -13.59 -10.68
N PRO A 471 -19.41 -13.82 -11.32
CA PRO A 471 -20.00 -12.86 -12.25
C PRO A 471 -20.25 -11.50 -11.62
N LEU A 472 -20.77 -11.45 -10.39
CA LEU A 472 -20.96 -10.19 -9.67
C LEU A 472 -19.61 -9.54 -9.30
N SER A 473 -18.62 -10.32 -8.89
CA SER A 473 -17.27 -9.80 -8.59
C SER A 473 -16.55 -9.24 -9.83
N LYS A 474 -16.74 -9.83 -11.02
CA LYS A 474 -16.18 -9.32 -12.28
C LYS A 474 -16.76 -7.96 -12.66
N GLN A 475 -17.98 -7.67 -12.25
CA GLN A 475 -18.63 -6.40 -12.54
C GLN A 475 -18.03 -5.27 -11.71
N LEU A 476 -17.52 -5.57 -10.51
CA LEU A 476 -16.69 -4.63 -9.76
C LEU A 476 -15.41 -4.25 -10.53
N ASP A 477 -14.76 -5.18 -11.24
CA ASP A 477 -13.59 -4.84 -12.07
C ASP A 477 -13.94 -3.87 -13.20
N MET A 478 -15.15 -3.95 -13.77
CA MET A 478 -15.62 -2.98 -14.76
C MET A 478 -15.77 -1.59 -14.15
N VAL A 479 -16.31 -1.49 -12.92
CA VAL A 479 -16.37 -0.23 -12.17
C VAL A 479 -14.98 0.30 -11.86
N LEU A 480 -14.05 -0.55 -11.42
CA LEU A 480 -12.65 -0.15 -11.19
C LEU A 480 -12.02 0.40 -12.48
N LYS A 481 -12.20 -0.30 -13.61
CA LYS A 481 -11.69 0.14 -14.92
C LYS A 481 -12.30 1.48 -15.35
N LYS A 482 -13.60 1.69 -15.15
CA LYS A 482 -14.30 2.96 -15.42
C LYS A 482 -13.66 4.13 -14.67
N HIS A 483 -13.19 3.89 -13.45
CA HIS A 483 -12.51 4.89 -12.62
C HIS A 483 -10.98 4.87 -12.75
N ASN A 484 -10.44 4.25 -13.81
CA ASN A 484 -9.01 4.14 -14.11
C ASN A 484 -8.19 3.43 -13.01
N VAL A 485 -8.81 2.52 -12.27
CA VAL A 485 -8.16 1.71 -11.24
C VAL A 485 -7.82 0.33 -11.81
N LYS A 486 -6.56 -0.07 -11.69
CA LYS A 486 -6.08 -1.40 -12.12
C LYS A 486 -5.45 -2.15 -10.94
N ARG A 487 -6.01 -3.30 -10.57
CA ARG A 487 -5.47 -4.13 -9.49
C ARG A 487 -4.10 -4.70 -9.90
N GLN A 488 -3.11 -4.71 -9.01
CA GLN A 488 -1.80 -5.26 -9.34
C GLN A 488 -1.84 -6.80 -9.36
N ALA A 489 -1.69 -7.40 -10.54
CA ALA A 489 -1.84 -8.85 -10.76
C ALA A 489 -0.89 -9.73 -9.93
N TYR A 490 0.31 -9.25 -9.60
CA TYR A 490 1.37 -10.04 -8.95
C TYR A 490 1.43 -9.90 -7.42
N HIS A 491 0.63 -9.00 -6.82
CA HIS A 491 0.67 -8.72 -5.38
C HIS A 491 -0.74 -8.84 -4.77
N SER A 492 -1.35 -10.02 -4.85
CA SER A 492 -2.67 -10.29 -4.24
C SER A 492 -3.79 -9.33 -4.69
N GLN A 493 -3.74 -8.83 -5.93
CA GLN A 493 -4.68 -7.81 -6.44
C GLN A 493 -4.68 -6.51 -5.60
N SER A 494 -3.51 -6.07 -5.14
CA SER A 494 -3.36 -4.88 -4.29
C SER A 494 -3.76 -3.57 -4.99
N PHE A 495 -4.19 -2.60 -4.17
CA PHE A 495 -4.44 -1.21 -4.56
C PHE A 495 -3.21 -0.34 -4.25
N ILE A 496 -3.06 0.78 -4.97
CA ILE A 496 -2.09 1.83 -4.66
C ILE A 496 -2.81 3.08 -4.14
N GLY A 497 -2.07 4.03 -3.55
CA GLY A 497 -2.66 5.22 -2.90
C GLY A 497 -3.61 6.00 -3.80
N ASN A 498 -3.24 6.20 -5.07
CA ASN A 498 -4.08 6.89 -6.05
C ASN A 498 -5.39 6.15 -6.36
N HIS A 499 -5.39 4.81 -6.29
CA HIS A 499 -6.62 4.03 -6.49
C HIS A 499 -7.58 4.25 -5.32
N VAL A 500 -7.08 4.24 -4.08
CA VAL A 500 -7.91 4.46 -2.89
C VAL A 500 -8.48 5.89 -2.89
N GLN A 501 -7.66 6.89 -3.21
CA GLN A 501 -8.11 8.28 -3.33
C GLN A 501 -9.18 8.47 -4.42
N ALA A 502 -9.09 7.70 -5.52
CA ALA A 502 -10.09 7.73 -6.57
C ALA A 502 -11.39 7.06 -6.11
N MET A 503 -11.31 5.86 -5.52
CA MET A 503 -12.48 5.06 -5.15
C MET A 503 -13.23 5.55 -3.91
N LEU A 504 -12.61 6.35 -3.03
CA LEU A 504 -13.27 6.93 -1.85
C LEU A 504 -13.99 8.26 -2.15
N LYS A 505 -14.33 8.51 -3.41
CA LYS A 505 -15.21 9.62 -3.81
C LYS A 505 -16.64 9.12 -3.91
N ASP A 506 -17.62 10.02 -3.74
CA ASP A 506 -19.04 9.65 -3.71
C ASP A 506 -19.47 8.87 -4.95
N LYS A 507 -19.15 9.37 -6.15
CA LYS A 507 -19.56 8.73 -7.40
C LYS A 507 -18.98 7.32 -7.61
N PRO A 508 -17.67 7.06 -7.41
CA PRO A 508 -17.12 5.71 -7.39
C PRO A 508 -17.74 4.77 -6.35
N ILE A 509 -18.03 5.27 -5.13
CA ILE A 509 -18.71 4.46 -4.10
C ILE A 509 -20.10 4.06 -4.59
N GLU A 510 -20.90 5.02 -5.07
CA GLU A 510 -22.23 4.79 -5.62
C GLU A 510 -22.21 3.80 -6.79
N ASP A 511 -21.30 3.98 -7.75
CA ASP A 511 -21.17 3.08 -8.90
C ASP A 511 -20.81 1.65 -8.45
N MET A 512 -19.93 1.51 -7.45
CA MET A 512 -19.48 0.22 -6.93
C MET A 512 -20.58 -0.53 -6.16
N THR A 513 -21.47 0.19 -5.47
CA THR A 513 -22.53 -0.43 -4.67
C THR A 513 -23.82 -0.62 -5.47
N THR A 514 -24.11 0.24 -6.44
CA THR A 514 -25.34 0.20 -7.25
C THR A 514 -25.28 -0.84 -8.37
N ILE A 515 -24.09 -1.14 -8.90
CA ILE A 515 -23.91 -2.12 -9.98
C ILE A 515 -24.52 -3.49 -9.64
N ILE A 516 -24.45 -3.87 -8.36
CA ILE A 516 -24.96 -5.15 -7.85
C ILE A 516 -26.49 -5.20 -7.99
N VAL A 517 -27.18 -4.12 -7.62
CA VAL A 517 -28.64 -4.03 -7.71
C VAL A 517 -29.09 -4.00 -9.17
N ALA A 518 -28.37 -3.31 -10.04
CA ALA A 518 -28.66 -3.29 -11.47
C ALA A 518 -28.63 -4.70 -12.06
N ILE A 519 -27.57 -5.47 -11.80
CA ILE A 519 -27.42 -6.83 -12.33
C ILE A 519 -28.45 -7.78 -11.74
N VAL A 520 -28.68 -7.73 -10.42
CA VAL A 520 -29.66 -8.62 -9.79
C VAL A 520 -31.07 -8.31 -10.28
N ASN A 521 -31.42 -7.04 -10.53
CA ASN A 521 -32.71 -6.71 -11.13
C ASN A 521 -32.82 -7.26 -12.56
N GLU A 522 -31.78 -7.09 -13.39
CA GLU A 522 -31.74 -7.64 -14.74
C GLU A 522 -31.92 -9.16 -14.73
N LEU A 523 -31.19 -9.88 -13.87
CA LEU A 523 -31.33 -11.33 -13.71
C LEU A 523 -32.75 -11.74 -13.29
N VAL A 524 -33.36 -11.03 -12.33
CA VAL A 524 -34.73 -11.33 -11.86
C VAL A 524 -35.80 -10.92 -12.87
N ASP A 525 -35.55 -9.92 -13.72
CA ASP A 525 -36.47 -9.53 -14.81
C ASP A 525 -36.38 -10.52 -15.99
N SER A 526 -35.19 -11.06 -16.26
CA SER A 526 -34.92 -11.98 -17.38
C SER A 526 -35.18 -13.45 -17.07
N TYR A 527 -35.11 -13.85 -15.80
CA TYR A 527 -35.26 -15.24 -15.35
C TYR A 527 -36.13 -15.32 -14.08
N ASP A 528 -36.74 -16.48 -13.83
CA ASP A 528 -37.64 -16.72 -12.68
C ASP A 528 -36.87 -16.89 -11.35
N PHE A 529 -36.07 -15.88 -10.99
CA PHE A 529 -35.40 -15.79 -9.70
C PHE A 529 -36.32 -15.20 -8.62
N PRO A 530 -36.13 -15.56 -7.34
CA PRO A 530 -36.99 -15.06 -6.26
C PRO A 530 -36.89 -13.53 -6.10
N LEU A 531 -38.03 -12.86 -5.95
CA LEU A 531 -38.09 -11.40 -5.71
C LEU A 531 -37.28 -10.95 -4.48
N GLY A 532 -37.15 -11.82 -3.47
CA GLY A 532 -36.32 -11.57 -2.27
C GLY A 532 -34.84 -11.32 -2.58
N MET A 533 -34.35 -11.73 -3.76
CA MET A 533 -32.98 -11.43 -4.21
C MET A 533 -32.77 -9.93 -4.43
N ARG A 534 -33.80 -9.20 -4.88
CA ARG A 534 -33.74 -7.74 -5.03
C ARG A 534 -33.59 -7.05 -3.69
N GLU A 535 -34.31 -7.51 -2.68
CA GLU A 535 -34.20 -6.99 -1.32
C GLU A 535 -32.81 -7.25 -0.74
N ARG A 536 -32.28 -8.47 -0.90
CA ARG A 536 -30.93 -8.82 -0.47
C ARG A 536 -29.87 -7.94 -1.15
N ALA A 537 -29.96 -7.74 -2.46
CA ALA A 537 -29.04 -6.88 -3.21
C ALA A 537 -29.11 -5.41 -2.73
N LYS A 538 -30.31 -4.88 -2.47
CA LYS A 538 -30.48 -3.52 -1.90
C LYS A 538 -29.90 -3.41 -0.49
N CYS A 539 -30.09 -4.42 0.36
CA CYS A 539 -29.49 -4.46 1.69
C CYS A 539 -27.95 -4.46 1.61
N LEU A 540 -27.36 -5.22 0.67
CA LEU A 540 -25.92 -5.22 0.40
C LEU A 540 -25.41 -3.84 -0.05
N GLN A 541 -26.10 -3.22 -1.02
CA GLN A 541 -25.78 -1.88 -1.50
C GLN A 541 -25.73 -0.90 -0.33
N GLN A 542 -26.82 -0.79 0.45
CA GLN A 542 -26.93 0.17 1.56
C GLN A 542 -25.85 -0.06 2.62
N LYS A 543 -25.59 -1.32 2.97
CA LYS A 543 -24.57 -1.70 3.95
C LYS A 543 -23.18 -1.25 3.53
N TYR A 544 -22.74 -1.59 2.32
CA TYR A 544 -21.40 -1.27 1.86
C TYR A 544 -21.24 0.20 1.46
N GLU A 545 -22.29 0.83 0.95
CA GLU A 545 -22.29 2.27 0.67
C GLU A 545 -22.07 3.07 1.95
N LYS A 546 -22.78 2.72 3.04
CA LYS A 546 -22.57 3.32 4.36
C LYS A 546 -21.16 3.05 4.87
N LEU A 547 -20.65 1.82 4.76
CA LEU A 547 -19.29 1.47 5.18
C LEU A 547 -18.24 2.34 4.47
N PHE A 548 -18.28 2.41 3.15
CA PHE A 548 -17.31 3.17 2.36
C PHE A 548 -17.44 4.68 2.57
N LYS A 549 -18.66 5.21 2.74
CA LYS A 549 -18.87 6.65 3.05
C LYS A 549 -18.32 7.02 4.42
N LEU A 550 -18.56 6.21 5.46
CA LEU A 550 -17.99 6.43 6.79
C LEU A 550 -16.46 6.40 6.76
N PHE A 551 -15.88 5.48 6.00
CA PHE A 551 -14.44 5.41 5.84
C PHE A 551 -13.86 6.56 4.99
N ALA A 552 -14.56 6.97 3.94
CA ALA A 552 -14.18 8.12 3.10
C ALA A 552 -14.15 9.42 3.91
N ALA A 553 -15.10 9.62 4.82
CA ALA A 553 -15.12 10.76 5.73
C ALA A 553 -13.85 10.80 6.60
N CYS A 554 -13.47 9.67 7.21
CA CYS A 554 -12.23 9.56 7.98
C CYS A 554 -11.01 9.88 7.10
N HIS A 555 -10.89 9.19 5.96
CA HIS A 555 -9.75 9.29 5.05
C HIS A 555 -9.52 10.74 4.58
N LYS A 556 -10.58 11.44 4.18
CA LYS A 556 -10.50 12.83 3.71
C LYS A 556 -9.91 13.78 4.76
N LEU A 557 -10.24 13.55 6.04
CA LEU A 557 -9.81 14.40 7.14
C LEU A 557 -8.34 14.15 7.53
N TYR A 558 -7.86 12.91 7.57
CA TYR A 558 -6.48 12.64 8.01
C TYR A 558 -5.44 12.59 6.88
N SER A 559 -5.80 12.34 5.62
CA SER A 559 -4.82 11.99 4.57
C SER A 559 -4.07 13.18 3.96
N HIS A 560 -4.47 14.40 4.27
CA HIS A 560 -3.89 15.62 3.68
C HIS A 560 -2.65 16.12 4.43
N ALA A 561 -1.92 17.07 3.82
CA ALA A 561 -0.70 17.65 4.38
C ALA A 561 -0.87 19.06 4.99
N ARG A 562 -2.09 19.61 5.03
CA ARG A 562 -2.33 20.94 5.61
C ARG A 562 -2.47 20.90 7.13
N PRO A 563 -2.30 22.05 7.81
CA PRO A 563 -2.68 22.21 9.21
C PRO A 563 -4.16 21.86 9.45
N MET A 564 -4.44 21.33 10.65
CA MET A 564 -5.78 20.97 11.13
C MET A 564 -6.14 21.78 12.37
N LYS A 565 -7.37 22.28 12.41
CA LYS A 565 -7.93 22.93 13.60
C LYS A 565 -8.60 21.92 14.52
N GLU A 566 -8.76 22.26 15.80
CA GLU A 566 -9.39 21.38 16.80
C GLU A 566 -10.82 20.96 16.40
N GLU A 567 -11.57 21.81 15.70
CA GLU A 567 -12.91 21.45 15.20
C GLU A 567 -12.85 20.30 14.18
N GLU A 568 -11.87 20.34 13.27
CA GLU A 568 -11.66 19.30 12.26
C GLU A 568 -11.16 17.99 12.88
N ILE A 569 -10.38 18.10 13.97
CA ILE A 569 -9.88 16.95 14.73
C ILE A 569 -11.04 16.28 15.48
N ARG A 570 -11.98 17.06 16.04
CA ARG A 570 -13.21 16.53 16.63
C ARG A 570 -14.11 15.86 15.59
N GLU A 571 -14.25 16.47 14.41
CA GLU A 571 -14.98 15.87 13.29
C GLU A 571 -14.36 14.52 12.89
N LEU A 572 -13.02 14.44 12.84
CA LEU A 572 -12.30 13.19 12.59
C LEU A 572 -12.56 12.14 13.68
N ASP A 573 -12.52 12.52 14.96
CA ASP A 573 -12.77 11.61 16.08
C ASP A 573 -14.19 11.03 16.02
N GLU A 574 -15.20 11.86 15.73
CA GLU A 574 -16.59 11.42 15.56
C GLU A 574 -16.80 10.54 14.32
N ALA A 575 -16.13 10.86 13.20
CA ALA A 575 -16.17 10.02 12.00
C ALA A 575 -15.56 8.63 12.27
N ILE A 576 -14.45 8.57 13.01
CA ILE A 576 -13.79 7.33 13.42
C ILE A 576 -14.70 6.51 14.35
N LYS A 577 -15.31 7.14 15.37
CA LYS A 577 -16.27 6.48 16.26
C LYS A 577 -17.44 5.89 15.49
N SER A 578 -18.01 6.67 14.57
CA SER A 578 -19.13 6.25 13.72
C SER A 578 -18.77 5.05 12.84
N LEU A 579 -17.59 5.07 12.21
CA LEU A 579 -17.07 3.95 11.42
C LEU A 579 -16.88 2.70 12.28
N MET A 580 -16.25 2.84 13.44
CA MET A 580 -15.92 1.70 14.31
C MET A 580 -17.15 1.09 14.97
N ALA A 581 -18.13 1.91 15.37
CA ALA A 581 -19.42 1.43 15.89
C ALA A 581 -20.16 0.65 14.81
N PHE A 582 -20.32 1.24 13.61
CA PHE A 582 -20.97 0.58 12.48
C PHE A 582 -20.27 -0.72 12.09
N TYR A 583 -18.93 -0.74 12.06
CA TYR A 583 -18.18 -1.94 11.70
C TYR A 583 -18.36 -3.09 12.71
N ARG A 584 -18.34 -2.81 14.02
CA ARG A 584 -18.53 -3.83 15.05
C ARG A 584 -19.96 -4.38 15.07
N GLU A 585 -20.95 -3.52 14.88
CA GLU A 585 -22.36 -3.90 14.82
C GLU A 585 -22.66 -4.75 13.58
N THR A 586 -22.14 -4.33 12.42
CA THR A 586 -22.46 -4.95 11.13
C THR A 586 -21.63 -6.22 10.88
N PHE A 587 -20.39 -6.29 11.40
CA PHE A 587 -19.46 -7.39 11.15
C PHE A 587 -18.89 -8.00 12.44
N PRO A 588 -19.75 -8.52 13.36
CA PRO A 588 -19.32 -8.96 14.70
C PRO A 588 -18.34 -10.15 14.69
N THR A 589 -18.40 -10.98 13.65
CA THR A 589 -17.50 -12.15 13.47
C THR A 589 -16.18 -11.78 12.78
N CYS A 590 -16.07 -10.57 12.22
CA CYS A 590 -14.88 -10.14 11.50
C CYS A 590 -13.76 -9.70 12.44
N THR A 591 -12.52 -9.90 12.00
CA THR A 591 -11.33 -9.47 12.74
C THR A 591 -11.12 -7.96 12.63
N ILE A 592 -10.69 -7.34 13.73
CA ILE A 592 -10.20 -5.95 13.76
C ILE A 592 -8.67 -5.96 13.56
N PRO A 593 -8.14 -5.50 12.40
CA PRO A 593 -6.71 -5.43 12.17
C PRO A 593 -6.07 -4.30 12.98
N VAL A 594 -4.75 -4.37 13.17
CA VAL A 594 -3.95 -3.32 13.82
C VAL A 594 -4.16 -1.96 13.16
N LYS A 595 -4.43 -1.92 11.85
CA LYS A 595 -4.73 -0.68 11.12
C LYS A 595 -6.02 0.01 11.58
N MET A 596 -7.06 -0.74 11.94
CA MET A 596 -8.27 -0.16 12.54
C MET A 596 -8.00 0.34 13.96
N HIS A 597 -7.22 -0.40 14.74
CA HIS A 597 -6.79 0.06 16.06
C HIS A 597 -5.96 1.35 15.98
N MET A 598 -5.02 1.45 15.04
CA MET A 598 -4.27 2.68 14.80
C MET A 598 -5.20 3.86 14.48
N LEU A 599 -6.19 3.64 13.62
CA LEU A 599 -7.20 4.63 13.28
C LEU A 599 -8.03 5.05 14.52
N GLU A 600 -8.53 4.09 15.30
CA GLU A 600 -9.40 4.32 16.46
C GLU A 600 -8.70 4.97 17.66
N ASP A 601 -7.45 4.57 17.93
CA ASP A 601 -6.79 4.92 19.18
C ASP A 601 -5.72 5.99 19.03
N HIS A 602 -5.04 6.06 17.88
CA HIS A 602 -3.79 6.83 17.75
C HIS A 602 -3.86 7.98 16.74
N VAL A 603 -4.66 7.88 15.67
CA VAL A 603 -4.68 8.91 14.61
C VAL A 603 -5.12 10.27 15.11
N ALA A 604 -6.29 10.37 15.74
CA ALA A 604 -6.82 11.66 16.20
C ALA A 604 -5.96 12.27 17.32
N GLU A 605 -5.43 11.43 18.22
CA GLU A 605 -4.51 11.87 19.28
C GLU A 605 -3.22 12.44 18.70
N TRP A 606 -2.60 11.73 17.77
CA TRP A 606 -1.35 12.15 17.15
C TRP A 606 -1.50 13.46 16.34
N ILE A 607 -2.61 13.59 15.59
CA ILE A 607 -2.91 14.83 14.86
C ILE A 607 -3.14 15.99 15.83
N ARG A 608 -3.76 15.76 16.98
CA ARG A 608 -3.96 16.79 18.01
C ARG A 608 -2.65 17.28 18.61
N GLU A 609 -1.69 16.38 18.78
CA GLU A 609 -0.37 16.73 19.31
C GLU A 609 0.45 17.56 18.31
N TRP A 610 0.40 17.23 17.01
CA TRP A 610 1.28 17.84 16.01
C TRP A 610 0.61 18.85 15.08
N GLY A 611 -0.72 18.92 15.04
CA GLY A 611 -1.48 19.95 14.33
C GLY A 611 -1.59 19.79 12.81
N PHE A 612 -1.16 18.66 12.24
CA PHE A 612 -1.22 18.39 10.80
C PHE A 612 -1.91 17.05 10.50
N GLY A 613 -2.57 16.98 9.35
CA GLY A 613 -2.98 15.69 8.80
C GLY A 613 -1.77 14.77 8.57
N LEU A 614 -1.98 13.46 8.62
CA LEU A 614 -0.92 12.44 8.48
C LEU A 614 -0.20 12.55 7.14
N GLY A 615 -0.84 13.11 6.11
CA GLY A 615 -0.22 13.36 4.82
C GLY A 615 0.95 14.35 4.87
N PHE A 616 1.14 15.11 5.96
CA PHE A 616 2.31 15.99 6.15
C PHE A 616 3.56 15.20 6.55
N HIS A 617 3.39 14.20 7.42
CA HIS A 617 4.46 13.32 7.89
C HIS A 617 4.50 11.97 7.17
N GLY A 618 3.64 11.76 6.17
CA GLY A 618 3.54 10.50 5.42
C GLY A 618 4.79 10.13 4.62
N GLU A 619 4.83 8.90 4.10
CA GLU A 619 5.99 8.31 3.43
C GLU A 619 6.01 8.48 1.90
N GLN A 620 5.04 9.19 1.31
CA GLN A 620 4.85 9.25 -0.14
C GLN A 620 6.12 9.69 -0.90
N GLY A 621 6.93 10.57 -0.30
CA GLY A 621 8.15 11.04 -0.93
C GLY A 621 9.18 9.93 -1.15
N ILE A 622 9.34 8.97 -0.22
CA ILE A 622 10.30 7.87 -0.42
C ILE A 622 9.78 6.82 -1.42
N GLU A 623 8.46 6.63 -1.50
CA GLU A 623 7.85 5.76 -2.51
C GLU A 623 8.12 6.27 -3.93
N GLU A 624 7.99 7.59 -4.15
CA GLU A 624 8.29 8.23 -5.44
C GLU A 624 9.79 8.13 -5.81
N ILE A 625 10.67 8.18 -4.82
CA ILE A 625 12.12 8.08 -5.01
C ILE A 625 12.54 6.75 -5.63
N HIS A 626 11.81 5.65 -5.43
CA HIS A 626 12.17 4.37 -6.09
C HIS A 626 12.19 4.48 -7.61
N ALA A 627 11.18 5.13 -8.19
CA ALA A 627 11.09 5.32 -9.63
C ALA A 627 12.24 6.21 -10.15
N GLU A 628 12.59 7.25 -9.39
CA GLU A 628 13.68 8.16 -9.70
C GLU A 628 15.05 7.47 -9.63
N LEU A 629 15.34 6.74 -8.55
CA LEU A 629 16.59 6.00 -8.41
C LEU A 629 16.72 4.89 -9.47
N ASN A 630 15.63 4.24 -9.86
CA ASN A 630 15.64 3.30 -10.97
C ASN A 630 16.03 3.98 -12.30
N ASN A 631 15.53 5.21 -12.54
CA ASN A 631 15.90 5.98 -13.72
C ASN A 631 17.38 6.40 -13.69
N ILE A 632 17.87 6.90 -12.55
CA ILE A 632 19.28 7.22 -12.34
C ILE A 632 20.15 5.96 -12.50
N GLY A 633 19.68 4.82 -12.00
CA GLY A 633 20.32 3.50 -12.13
C GLY A 633 20.57 3.12 -13.59
N ARG A 634 19.63 3.39 -14.50
CA ARG A 634 19.81 3.16 -15.95
C ARG A 634 20.96 3.99 -16.52
N THR A 635 21.14 5.23 -16.05
CA THR A 635 22.22 6.12 -16.52
C THR A 635 23.60 5.71 -16.01
N THR A 636 23.65 5.01 -14.87
CA THR A 636 24.88 4.58 -14.19
C THR A 636 25.23 3.10 -14.45
N TRP A 637 24.35 2.35 -15.14
CA TRP A 637 24.52 0.92 -15.43
C TRP A 637 25.85 0.55 -16.09
N GLY A 638 26.41 1.45 -16.89
CA GLY A 638 27.73 1.26 -17.53
C GLY A 638 28.92 1.19 -16.56
N ILE A 639 28.74 1.51 -15.27
CA ILE A 639 29.79 1.39 -14.26
C ILE A 639 29.86 -0.07 -13.80
N ALA A 640 30.96 -0.77 -14.12
CA ALA A 640 31.13 -2.20 -13.84
C ALA A 640 31.18 -2.54 -12.34
N ASN A 641 31.89 -1.72 -11.54
CA ASN A 641 31.98 -1.93 -10.10
C ASN A 641 30.67 -1.50 -9.42
N LYS A 642 29.97 -2.46 -8.78
CA LYS A 642 28.66 -2.23 -8.15
C LYS A 642 28.69 -1.17 -7.04
N THR A 643 29.72 -1.16 -6.22
CA THR A 643 29.91 -0.16 -5.14
C THR A 643 30.06 1.24 -5.71
N LYS A 644 30.91 1.42 -6.73
CA LYS A 644 31.06 2.72 -7.43
C LYS A 644 29.79 3.12 -8.18
N ARG A 645 29.04 2.15 -8.71
CA ARG A 645 27.75 2.39 -9.36
C ARG A 645 26.76 2.98 -8.36
N LEU A 646 26.64 2.37 -7.18
CA LEU A 646 25.74 2.82 -6.13
C LEU A 646 26.16 4.18 -5.56
N GLN A 647 27.47 4.41 -5.40
CA GLN A 647 28.02 5.73 -5.05
C GLN A 647 27.64 6.79 -6.09
N SER A 648 27.77 6.49 -7.39
CA SER A 648 27.40 7.41 -8.46
C SER A 648 25.89 7.64 -8.54
N LEU A 649 25.08 6.64 -8.19
CA LEU A 649 23.62 6.77 -8.11
C LEU A 649 23.24 7.74 -6.99
N LEU A 650 23.79 7.54 -5.78
CA LEU A 650 23.56 8.43 -4.65
C LEU A 650 24.07 9.85 -4.94
N TYR A 651 25.25 9.99 -5.53
CA TYR A 651 25.80 11.29 -5.95
C TYR A 651 24.87 12.05 -6.91
N ASN A 652 24.31 11.37 -7.91
CA ASN A 652 23.38 12.02 -8.85
C ASN A 652 22.05 12.38 -8.18
N HIS A 653 21.54 11.53 -7.28
CA HIS A 653 20.36 11.81 -6.48
C HIS A 653 20.52 13.10 -5.66
N LEU A 654 21.62 13.22 -4.91
CA LEU A 654 21.87 14.37 -4.05
C LEU A 654 21.98 15.70 -4.82
N ILE A 655 22.49 15.67 -6.06
CA ILE A 655 22.49 16.85 -6.93
C ILE A 655 21.04 17.24 -7.30
N ALA A 656 20.22 16.25 -7.66
CA ALA A 656 18.83 16.47 -8.08
C ALA A 656 18.00 17.17 -7.00
N VAL A 657 18.24 16.77 -5.74
CA VAL A 657 17.50 17.27 -4.57
C VAL A 657 18.19 18.42 -3.84
N SER A 658 19.28 18.97 -4.38
CA SER A 658 19.96 20.12 -3.76
C SER A 658 19.06 21.36 -3.82
N PRO A 659 18.83 22.08 -2.70
CA PRO A 659 17.89 23.21 -2.68
C PRO A 659 18.26 24.35 -3.63
N ASP A 660 19.55 24.54 -3.90
CA ASP A 660 20.12 25.58 -4.75
C ASP A 660 20.48 25.08 -6.17
N HIS A 661 20.08 23.85 -6.54
CA HIS A 661 20.23 23.33 -7.90
C HIS A 661 19.47 24.21 -8.91
N LYS A 662 20.16 24.66 -9.96
CA LYS A 662 19.65 25.59 -10.98
C LYS A 662 19.46 24.88 -12.31
N GLY A 663 18.50 25.37 -13.09
CA GLY A 663 18.28 24.92 -14.47
C GLY A 663 17.41 23.67 -14.63
N GLY A 664 16.62 23.33 -13.60
CA GLY A 664 15.68 22.22 -13.63
C GLY A 664 14.71 22.28 -14.82
N VAL A 665 14.16 21.12 -15.16
CA VAL A 665 13.19 21.00 -16.26
C VAL A 665 11.98 21.90 -15.98
N PRO A 666 11.64 22.86 -16.86
CA PRO A 666 10.47 23.70 -16.68
C PRO A 666 9.21 22.85 -16.56
N ALA A 667 8.27 23.27 -15.71
CA ALA A 667 6.97 22.63 -15.64
C ALA A 667 6.28 22.71 -17.01
N PRO A 668 5.59 21.65 -17.46
CA PRO A 668 4.84 21.70 -18.70
C PRO A 668 3.76 22.79 -18.60
N GLU A 669 3.68 23.67 -19.61
CA GLU A 669 2.58 24.62 -19.70
C GLU A 669 1.26 23.85 -19.81
N LYS A 670 0.31 24.17 -18.92
CA LYS A 670 -1.04 23.61 -19.00
C LYS A 670 -1.64 24.06 -20.33
N ARG A 671 -1.81 23.14 -21.28
CA ARG A 671 -2.61 23.40 -22.48
C ARG A 671 -4.02 23.74 -22.01
N THR A 672 -4.42 25.00 -22.13
CA THR A 672 -5.83 25.36 -22.11
C THR A 672 -6.50 24.54 -23.20
N LYS A 673 -7.48 23.71 -22.82
CA LYS A 673 -8.39 23.15 -23.81
C LYS A 673 -8.96 24.36 -24.54
N LYS A 674 -8.74 24.44 -25.86
CA LYS A 674 -9.57 25.30 -26.69
C LYS A 674 -10.98 24.72 -26.56
N ASP A 675 -11.88 25.55 -26.06
CA ASP A 675 -13.32 25.26 -26.04
C ASP A 675 -13.83 24.95 -27.45
#